data_AF-Q6BWG6-F1
#
_entry.id   AF-Q6BWG6-F1
#
_cell.length_a   1.000
_cell.length_b   1.000
_cell.length_c   1.000
_cell.angle_alpha   90.00
_cell.angle_beta   90.00
_cell.angle_gamma   90.00
#
_symmetry.space_group_name_H-M   'P 1'
#
loop_
_entity.id
_entity.type
_entity.pdbx_description
1 polymer ?
#
loop_
_entity_poly.entity_id
_entity_poly.type
_entity_poly.pdbx_seq_one_letter_code
_entity_poly.pdbx_strand_id
1 'polypeptide(L)'
;MNQTQEKSRLQSVKRFFRDATLQDLGKGIAYGVYYSKTHLVDSFVIIPSGILVLFTILYGFNQLLSNVLKIRFPSSVLGMLINLILLSVLSVLAELQSTDKTSLKYKISKWSSFIFTNYLRLIKPSMNFTLKWINVFFIPSFIILPLSDPISFIECLKIAGVFAVGFLSLFCIDVYLILGLKCVYRSFGFMKGDDNPSHDNKQNTPEVGDDDGEGIEEIELQSLSNSGDGAITTMTDNMRDDITTIDLSSLRTTKNEPVVNNSINENPFTQEVSMNSVDIPNIPEPGPIHLRDSQPPPSVKSTPVSTVARSNFLSVASSSQSEQLFANDNLTKSCQSIIIFITNYIDWILYFMLFIVSLPFYYIKSIHVFLPYHLGLTIISYYIALLIPLRWPKLKKIAHPILISTAEILFVCFIGSLIFHKGELKGFLDDLKFYKTGKTYLNLFNDKVLLNSGKIDHELDSDYTATPKWPGCGDVLSSLMDISIVSLSLPMFTHRKDFLKNFWVLVPPILISIALTFFCYPIICYNIGIASQRSIGFIGRSVTLALGTPLIDALDGSISLMAVCTILSGICGVLVGDTLFRMLRVSKDDYVTRGVSLGINCGAIATAHLLNVDPRAASMSSLGFSIFGTIMVIMASIGAVKDLIKSWVGL
;
A
#
# COMPACT_ATOMS: atom_id res chain seq x y z
N MET A 1 -33.57 -14.16 4.30
CA MET A 1 -33.81 -12.76 4.73
C MET A 1 -33.10 -11.73 3.86
N ASN A 2 -31.86 -11.97 3.37
CA ASN A 2 -31.12 -10.98 2.57
C ASN A 2 -31.71 -10.63 1.19
N GLN A 3 -32.33 -11.58 0.46
CA GLN A 3 -32.86 -11.30 -0.90
C GLN A 3 -34.10 -10.39 -0.91
N THR A 4 -34.92 -10.42 0.15
CA THR A 4 -36.14 -9.59 0.26
C THR A 4 -35.78 -8.15 0.64
N GLN A 5 -34.73 -7.98 1.44
CA GLN A 5 -34.19 -6.68 1.87
C GLN A 5 -33.41 -5.97 0.74
N GLU A 6 -32.68 -6.73 -0.08
CA GLU A 6 -31.99 -6.22 -1.27
C GLU A 6 -32.99 -5.77 -2.37
N LYS A 7 -34.07 -6.55 -2.58
CA LYS A 7 -35.16 -6.17 -3.50
C LYS A 7 -35.93 -4.93 -3.04
N SER A 8 -36.16 -4.75 -1.73
CA SER A 8 -36.82 -3.54 -1.22
C SER A 8 -35.91 -2.30 -1.30
N ARG A 9 -34.58 -2.46 -1.10
CA ARG A 9 -33.59 -1.39 -1.32
C ARG A 9 -33.51 -0.96 -2.79
N LEU A 10 -33.46 -1.91 -3.73
CA LEU A 10 -33.46 -1.63 -5.17
C LEU A 10 -34.78 -0.99 -5.64
N GLN A 11 -35.92 -1.40 -5.09
CA GLN A 11 -37.22 -0.76 -5.36
C GLN A 11 -37.33 0.64 -4.74
N SER A 12 -36.71 0.88 -3.58
CA SER A 12 -36.59 2.19 -2.95
C SER A 12 -35.74 3.15 -3.81
N VAL A 13 -34.58 2.71 -4.29
CA VAL A 13 -33.71 3.51 -5.19
C VAL A 13 -34.40 3.80 -6.53
N LYS A 14 -35.16 2.84 -7.09
CA LYS A 14 -35.93 3.05 -8.33
C LYS A 14 -37.11 4.02 -8.17
N ARG A 15 -37.78 4.03 -7.00
CA ARG A 15 -38.83 5.03 -6.69
C ARG A 15 -38.21 6.40 -6.35
N PHE A 16 -37.03 6.42 -5.74
CA PHE A 16 -36.27 7.63 -5.38
C PHE A 16 -35.81 8.47 -6.57
N PHE A 17 -35.30 7.86 -7.63
CA PHE A 17 -34.97 8.59 -8.88
C PHE A 17 -36.21 9.07 -9.64
N ARG A 18 -37.40 8.55 -9.31
CA ARG A 18 -38.66 8.86 -9.99
C ARG A 18 -39.36 10.11 -9.42
N ASP A 19 -39.10 10.43 -8.14
CA ASP A 19 -39.72 11.55 -7.42
C ASP A 19 -38.78 12.77 -7.29
N ALA A 20 -37.56 12.70 -7.85
CA ALA A 20 -36.60 13.79 -7.83
C ALA A 20 -36.86 14.79 -8.97
N THR A 21 -37.17 16.03 -8.62
CA THR A 21 -37.28 17.13 -9.59
C THR A 21 -35.93 17.39 -10.26
N LEU A 22 -35.92 17.69 -11.56
CA LEU A 22 -34.68 17.99 -12.32
C LEU A 22 -33.86 19.13 -11.70
N GLN A 23 -34.54 20.07 -11.04
CA GLN A 23 -33.93 21.17 -10.30
C GLN A 23 -33.26 20.72 -8.99
N ASP A 24 -33.82 19.73 -8.29
CA ASP A 24 -33.22 19.16 -7.07
C ASP A 24 -32.01 18.29 -7.41
N LEU A 25 -32.04 17.60 -8.56
CA LEU A 25 -30.89 16.86 -9.07
C LEU A 25 -29.73 17.81 -9.41
N GLY A 26 -30.01 18.90 -10.13
CA GLY A 26 -29.00 19.89 -10.50
C GLY A 26 -28.37 20.58 -9.28
N LYS A 27 -29.20 21.00 -8.31
CA LYS A 27 -28.73 21.59 -7.05
C LYS A 27 -27.92 20.57 -6.24
N GLY A 28 -28.40 19.34 -6.10
CA GLY A 28 -27.73 18.28 -5.36
C GLY A 28 -26.35 17.94 -5.94
N ILE A 29 -26.21 17.92 -7.27
CA ILE A 29 -24.91 17.74 -7.93
C ILE A 29 -23.98 18.91 -7.66
N ALA A 30 -24.45 20.15 -7.84
CA ALA A 30 -23.64 21.34 -7.63
C ALA A 30 -23.13 21.43 -6.19
N TYR A 31 -24.00 21.22 -5.20
CA TYR A 31 -23.60 21.21 -3.79
C TYR A 31 -22.70 20.02 -3.45
N GLY A 32 -22.98 18.82 -3.98
CA GLY A 32 -22.11 17.64 -3.80
C GLY A 32 -20.68 17.90 -4.28
N VAL A 33 -20.51 18.42 -5.50
CA VAL A 33 -19.18 18.80 -6.03
C VAL A 33 -18.55 19.92 -5.21
N TYR A 34 -19.33 20.91 -4.78
CA TYR A 34 -18.83 22.01 -3.94
C TYR A 34 -18.32 21.51 -2.57
N TYR A 35 -19.02 20.58 -1.93
CA TYR A 35 -18.57 19.96 -0.68
C TYR A 35 -17.35 19.08 -0.88
N SER A 36 -17.23 18.40 -2.03
CA SER A 36 -16.04 17.61 -2.40
C SER A 36 -14.84 18.46 -2.85
N LYS A 37 -14.92 19.80 -2.89
CA LYS A 37 -13.86 20.66 -3.46
C LYS A 37 -12.49 20.44 -2.83
N THR A 38 -12.42 20.27 -1.51
CA THR A 38 -11.14 20.10 -0.80
C THR A 38 -10.50 18.78 -1.22
N HIS A 39 -11.29 17.71 -1.21
CA HIS A 39 -10.86 16.40 -1.68
C HIS A 39 -10.41 16.44 -3.16
N LEU A 40 -11.17 17.12 -4.03
CA LEU A 40 -10.80 17.23 -5.45
C LEU A 40 -9.49 18.01 -5.66
N VAL A 41 -9.27 19.09 -4.90
CA VAL A 41 -8.00 19.85 -4.97
C VAL A 41 -6.83 19.00 -4.47
N ASP A 42 -6.99 18.31 -3.35
CA ASP A 42 -5.94 17.47 -2.80
C ASP A 42 -5.59 16.31 -3.76
N SER A 43 -6.61 15.61 -4.27
CA SER A 43 -6.48 14.43 -5.12
C SER A 43 -6.07 14.73 -6.57
N PHE A 44 -6.57 15.81 -7.18
CA PHE A 44 -6.34 16.11 -8.60
C PHE A 44 -5.39 17.28 -8.86
N VAL A 45 -4.99 18.04 -7.84
CA VAL A 45 -4.03 19.15 -7.99
C VAL A 45 -2.77 18.89 -7.16
N ILE A 46 -2.90 18.72 -5.84
CA ILE A 46 -1.73 18.59 -4.96
C ILE A 46 -0.96 17.30 -5.24
N ILE A 47 -1.64 16.15 -5.23
CA ILE A 47 -0.99 14.85 -5.45
C ILE A 47 -0.27 14.79 -6.82
N PRO A 48 -0.91 15.14 -7.96
CA PRO A 48 -0.26 15.16 -9.26
C PRO A 48 0.90 16.16 -9.35
N SER A 49 0.80 17.32 -8.70
CA SER A 49 1.91 18.29 -8.69
C SER A 49 3.16 17.72 -8.00
N GLY A 50 3.01 17.04 -6.86
CA GLY A 50 4.12 16.39 -6.18
C GLY A 50 4.68 15.19 -6.96
N ILE A 51 3.82 14.44 -7.65
CA ILE A 51 4.22 13.37 -8.59
C ILE A 51 5.09 13.93 -9.72
N LEU A 52 4.72 15.08 -10.30
CA LEU A 52 5.47 15.73 -11.38
C LEU A 52 6.86 16.20 -10.90
N VAL A 53 6.93 16.78 -9.70
CA VAL A 53 8.21 17.14 -9.06
C VAL A 53 9.09 15.91 -8.89
N LEU A 54 8.55 14.80 -8.39
CA LEU A 54 9.28 13.54 -8.23
C LEU A 54 9.76 12.97 -9.56
N PHE A 55 8.92 12.99 -10.60
CA PHE A 55 9.33 12.59 -11.95
C PHE A 55 10.48 13.43 -12.49
N THR A 56 10.45 14.75 -12.26
CA THR A 56 11.51 15.66 -12.71
C THR A 56 12.84 15.31 -12.03
N ILE A 57 12.82 15.03 -10.72
CA ILE A 57 13.99 14.62 -9.95
C ILE A 57 14.53 13.27 -10.48
N LEU A 58 13.65 12.28 -10.65
CA LEU A 58 14.03 10.95 -11.14
C LEU A 58 14.56 10.98 -12.58
N TYR A 59 13.98 11.81 -13.44
CA TYR A 59 14.48 12.05 -14.79
C TYR A 59 15.88 12.66 -14.76
N GLY A 60 16.11 13.65 -13.88
CA GLY A 60 17.43 14.22 -13.65
C GLY A 60 18.46 13.19 -13.18
N PHE A 61 18.09 12.30 -12.26
CA PHE A 61 18.96 11.19 -11.83
C PHE A 61 19.25 10.21 -12.97
N ASN A 62 18.25 9.85 -13.78
CA ASN A 62 18.46 9.00 -14.94
C ASN A 62 19.44 9.63 -15.95
N GLN A 63 19.30 10.93 -16.20
CA GLN A 63 20.19 11.68 -17.08
C GLN A 63 21.64 11.68 -16.55
N LEU A 64 21.82 11.89 -15.24
CA LEU A 64 23.11 11.83 -14.57
C LEU A 64 23.75 10.43 -14.68
N LEU A 65 22.99 9.39 -14.38
CA LEU A 65 23.47 8.00 -14.41
C LEU A 65 23.81 7.54 -15.82
N SER A 66 22.90 7.76 -16.78
CA SER A 66 23.03 7.24 -18.14
C SER A 66 24.05 8.01 -18.97
N ASN A 67 24.02 9.35 -18.93
CA ASN A 67 24.83 10.17 -19.84
C ASN A 67 26.16 10.64 -19.24
N VAL A 68 26.21 10.89 -17.93
CA VAL A 68 27.45 11.33 -17.26
C VAL A 68 28.24 10.14 -16.73
N LEU A 69 27.61 9.29 -15.94
CA LEU A 69 28.29 8.18 -15.27
C LEU A 69 28.38 6.91 -16.12
N LYS A 70 27.54 6.77 -17.16
CA LYS A 70 27.41 5.57 -18.01
C LYS A 70 27.18 4.27 -17.23
N ILE A 71 26.49 4.38 -16.09
CA ILE A 71 26.14 3.24 -15.23
C ILE A 71 24.68 2.86 -15.51
N ARG A 72 24.42 1.59 -15.80
CA ARG A 72 23.05 1.04 -15.85
C ARG A 72 22.56 0.78 -14.43
N PHE A 73 22.12 1.85 -13.76
CA PHE A 73 21.51 1.78 -12.43
C PHE A 73 20.09 2.39 -12.48
N PRO A 74 19.08 1.74 -11.88
CA PRO A 74 17.72 2.28 -11.86
C PRO A 74 17.63 3.60 -11.09
N SER A 75 17.18 4.67 -11.75
CA SER A 75 17.06 5.99 -11.13
C SER A 75 16.06 6.02 -9.97
N SER A 76 15.00 5.21 -10.03
CA SER A 76 13.98 5.10 -8.97
C SER A 76 14.54 4.51 -7.67
N VAL A 77 15.38 3.47 -7.76
CA VAL A 77 16.06 2.90 -6.59
C VAL A 77 17.12 3.87 -6.05
N LEU A 78 17.79 4.63 -6.91
CA LEU A 78 18.72 5.67 -6.46
C LEU A 78 17.97 6.75 -5.69
N GLY A 79 16.83 7.19 -6.22
CA GLY A 79 15.96 8.17 -5.57
C GLY A 79 15.45 7.68 -4.21
N MET A 80 15.06 6.41 -4.10
CA MET A 80 14.69 5.78 -2.83
C MET A 80 15.84 5.84 -1.81
N LEU A 81 17.06 5.44 -2.21
CA LEU A 81 18.23 5.43 -1.33
C LEU A 81 18.64 6.84 -0.89
N ILE A 82 18.71 7.78 -1.83
CA ILE A 82 19.02 9.19 -1.54
C ILE A 82 17.98 9.76 -0.59
N ASN A 83 16.69 9.50 -0.83
CA ASN A 83 15.63 9.99 0.04
C ASN A 83 15.72 9.38 1.45
N LEU A 84 15.98 8.08 1.56
CA LEU A 84 16.17 7.42 2.85
C LEU A 84 17.35 8.03 3.63
N ILE A 85 18.48 8.29 2.96
CA ILE A 85 19.65 8.94 3.56
C ILE A 85 19.30 10.36 3.98
N LEU A 86 18.65 11.14 3.12
CA LEU A 86 18.24 12.52 3.40
C LEU A 86 17.34 12.58 4.65
N LEU A 87 16.32 11.72 4.72
CA LEU A 87 15.42 11.64 5.88
C LEU A 87 16.18 11.22 7.15
N SER A 88 17.08 10.25 7.03
CA SER A 88 17.90 9.77 8.16
C SER A 88 18.82 10.86 8.69
N VAL A 89 19.53 11.57 7.81
CA VAL A 89 20.43 12.67 8.16
C VAL A 89 19.65 13.82 8.78
N LEU A 90 18.54 14.26 8.17
CA LEU A 90 17.71 15.33 8.71
C LEU A 90 17.14 14.99 10.09
N SER A 91 16.74 13.74 10.31
CA SER A 91 16.27 13.25 11.61
C SER A 91 17.36 13.31 12.67
N VAL A 92 18.57 12.81 12.37
CA VAL A 92 19.69 12.84 13.31
C VAL A 92 20.08 14.28 13.63
N LEU A 93 20.15 15.15 12.62
CA LEU A 93 20.46 16.58 12.83
C LEU A 93 19.38 17.29 13.64
N ALA A 94 18.10 16.93 13.47
CA ALA A 94 17.01 17.50 14.25
C ALA A 94 17.09 17.07 15.72
N GLU A 95 17.50 15.82 16.00
CA GLU A 95 17.67 15.27 17.36
C GLU A 95 18.89 15.83 18.11
N LEU A 96 19.80 16.59 17.47
CA LEU A 96 20.97 17.25 18.10
C LEU A 96 20.60 18.46 18.99
N GLN A 97 19.56 18.34 19.80
CA GLN A 97 19.07 19.41 20.66
C GLN A 97 20.14 19.80 21.70
N SER A 98 20.72 20.99 21.57
CA SER A 98 21.61 21.58 22.57
C SER A 98 20.87 22.61 23.42
N THR A 99 21.02 22.54 24.74
CA THR A 99 20.42 23.47 25.72
C THR A 99 20.88 24.92 25.53
N ASP A 100 22.05 25.13 24.93
CA ASP A 100 22.59 26.45 24.63
C ASP A 100 22.02 27.03 23.32
N LYS A 101 21.21 28.11 23.44
CA LYS A 101 20.57 28.82 22.32
C LYS A 101 21.58 29.51 21.38
N THR A 102 22.81 29.75 21.84
CA THR A 102 23.86 30.44 21.08
C THR A 102 24.70 29.50 20.23
N SER A 103 24.62 28.19 20.49
CA SER A 103 25.40 27.16 19.81
C SER A 103 25.00 27.00 18.34
N LEU A 104 26.01 26.80 17.48
CA LEU A 104 25.83 26.39 16.07
C LEU A 104 24.90 25.15 15.97
N LYS A 105 24.96 24.25 16.95
CA LYS A 105 24.14 23.03 17.01
C LYS A 105 22.64 23.33 17.12
N TYR A 106 22.26 24.31 17.96
CA TYR A 106 20.86 24.75 18.09
C TYR A 106 20.32 25.32 16.76
N LYS A 107 21.12 26.14 16.07
CA LYS A 107 20.75 26.68 14.75
C LYS A 107 20.57 25.57 13.72
N ILE A 108 21.50 24.62 13.66
CA ILE A 108 21.45 23.47 12.74
C ILE A 108 20.22 22.60 13.02
N SER A 109 19.96 22.23 14.28
CA SER A 109 18.80 21.41 14.66
C SER A 109 17.48 22.09 14.29
N LYS A 110 17.33 23.39 14.58
CA LYS A 110 16.12 24.15 14.21
C LYS A 110 15.91 24.22 12.69
N TRP A 111 16.97 24.47 11.93
CA TRP A 111 16.90 24.54 10.48
C TRP A 111 16.60 23.17 9.85
N SER A 112 17.24 22.11 10.37
CA SER A 112 16.98 20.72 9.97
C SER A 112 15.55 20.30 10.25
N SER A 113 15.02 20.60 11.44
CA SER A 113 13.64 20.28 11.81
C SER A 113 12.62 21.02 10.93
N PHE A 114 12.89 22.29 10.59
CA PHE A 114 12.07 23.06 9.66
C PHE A 114 12.08 22.43 8.26
N ILE A 115 13.27 22.11 7.73
CA ILE A 115 13.41 21.46 6.42
C ILE A 115 12.72 20.10 6.41
N PHE A 116 12.96 19.27 7.43
CA PHE A 116 12.35 17.95 7.57
C PHE A 116 10.82 18.02 7.54
N THR A 117 10.23 18.92 8.32
CA THR A 117 8.78 19.08 8.39
C THR A 117 8.20 19.59 7.07
N ASN A 118 8.84 20.58 6.44
CA ASN A 118 8.37 21.13 5.17
C ASN A 118 8.54 20.14 4.00
N TYR A 119 9.65 19.41 3.97
CA TYR A 119 9.92 18.36 3.00
C TYR A 119 8.86 17.26 3.07
N LEU A 120 8.60 16.73 4.28
CA LEU A 120 7.57 15.72 4.48
C LEU A 120 6.18 16.25 4.12
N ARG A 121 5.85 17.50 4.47
CA ARG A 121 4.55 18.11 4.10
C ARG A 121 4.34 18.14 2.59
N LEU A 122 5.38 18.43 1.82
CA LEU A 122 5.30 18.53 0.37
C LEU A 122 5.16 17.17 -0.32
N ILE A 123 5.96 16.19 0.09
CA ILE A 123 6.16 14.96 -0.69
C ILE A 123 5.31 13.80 -0.14
N LYS A 124 4.99 13.80 1.16
CA LYS A 124 4.21 12.73 1.80
C LYS A 124 2.85 12.48 1.14
N PRO A 125 2.04 13.49 0.75
CA PRO A 125 0.76 13.24 0.09
C PRO A 125 0.91 12.39 -1.17
N SER A 126 1.86 12.75 -2.05
CA SER A 126 2.13 12.03 -3.29
C SER A 126 2.73 10.64 -3.03
N MET A 127 3.70 10.51 -2.11
CA MET A 127 4.29 9.22 -1.78
C MET A 127 3.26 8.26 -1.20
N ASN A 128 2.44 8.71 -0.25
CA ASN A 128 1.36 7.93 0.34
C ASN A 128 0.34 7.48 -0.72
N PHE A 129 -0.05 8.37 -1.62
CA PHE A 129 -0.93 8.02 -2.74
C PHE A 129 -0.32 6.89 -3.58
N THR A 130 0.94 7.04 -4.01
CA THR A 130 1.58 6.02 -4.87
C THR A 130 1.82 4.70 -4.17
N LEU A 131 1.97 4.69 -2.85
CA LEU A 131 2.06 3.47 -2.08
C LEU A 131 0.69 2.79 -1.90
N LYS A 132 -0.37 3.56 -1.61
CA LYS A 132 -1.75 3.05 -1.51
C LYS A 132 -2.23 2.43 -2.82
N TRP A 133 -1.85 3.02 -3.94
CA TRP A 133 -2.24 2.58 -5.29
C TRP A 133 -1.25 1.62 -5.96
N ILE A 134 -0.22 1.15 -5.24
CA ILE A 134 0.87 0.33 -5.79
C ILE A 134 0.38 -0.92 -6.52
N ASN A 135 -0.71 -1.53 -6.02
CA ASN A 135 -1.32 -2.72 -6.63
C ASN A 135 -1.86 -2.46 -8.04
N VAL A 136 -2.39 -1.26 -8.30
CA VAL A 136 -2.89 -0.87 -9.63
C VAL A 136 -1.73 -0.67 -10.60
N PHE A 137 -0.62 -0.12 -10.12
CA PHE A 137 0.57 0.12 -10.94
C PHE A 137 1.23 -1.17 -11.42
N PHE A 138 0.95 -2.30 -10.77
CA PHE A 138 1.43 -3.63 -11.15
C PHE A 138 0.62 -4.32 -12.25
N ILE A 139 -0.64 -3.93 -12.45
CA ILE A 139 -1.56 -4.54 -13.44
C ILE A 139 -0.95 -4.60 -14.86
N PRO A 140 -0.23 -3.58 -15.37
CA PRO A 140 0.35 -3.62 -16.72
C PRO A 140 1.23 -4.84 -17.01
N SER A 141 2.01 -5.32 -16.04
CA SER A 141 2.91 -6.48 -16.21
C SER A 141 2.14 -7.78 -16.50
N PHE A 142 0.88 -7.86 -16.07
CA PHE A 142 0.00 -9.01 -16.30
C PHE A 142 -0.80 -8.87 -17.59
N ILE A 143 -1.23 -7.66 -17.92
CA ILE A 143 -1.99 -7.39 -19.15
C ILE A 143 -1.13 -7.68 -20.39
N ILE A 144 0.18 -7.41 -20.35
CA ILE A 144 1.09 -7.72 -21.46
C ILE A 144 1.50 -9.20 -21.52
N LEU A 145 1.12 -10.04 -20.55
CA LEU A 145 1.54 -11.44 -20.49
C LEU A 145 1.18 -12.25 -21.76
N PRO A 146 0.01 -12.05 -22.41
CA PRO A 146 -0.31 -12.71 -23.68
C PRO A 146 0.62 -12.32 -24.84
N LEU A 147 1.40 -11.24 -24.73
CA LEU A 147 2.41 -10.81 -25.71
C LEU A 147 3.80 -11.43 -25.46
N SER A 148 3.95 -12.26 -24.42
CA SER A 148 5.22 -12.94 -24.14
C SER A 148 5.46 -14.14 -25.07
N ASP A 149 6.73 -14.51 -25.24
CA ASP A 149 7.11 -15.64 -26.09
C ASP A 149 6.42 -16.93 -25.60
N PRO A 150 5.80 -17.74 -26.50
CA PRO A 150 4.98 -18.87 -26.11
C PRO A 150 5.78 -19.93 -25.34
N ILE A 151 5.21 -20.43 -24.25
CA ILE A 151 5.85 -21.40 -23.34
C ILE A 151 5.30 -22.80 -23.63
N SER A 152 6.18 -23.78 -23.82
CA SER A 152 5.78 -25.20 -23.92
C SER A 152 5.20 -25.70 -22.59
N PHE A 153 4.18 -26.57 -22.63
CA PHE A 153 3.57 -27.16 -21.44
C PHE A 153 4.61 -27.81 -20.50
N ILE A 154 5.59 -28.52 -21.07
CA ILE A 154 6.67 -29.17 -20.30
C ILE A 154 7.50 -28.13 -19.55
N GLU A 155 7.80 -27.02 -20.21
CA GLU A 155 8.57 -25.94 -19.58
C GLU A 155 7.76 -25.21 -18.52
N CYS A 156 6.46 -24.99 -18.73
CA CYS A 156 5.56 -24.48 -17.71
C CYS A 156 5.55 -25.38 -16.46
N LEU A 157 5.52 -26.71 -16.63
CA LEU A 157 5.56 -27.64 -15.51
C LEU A 157 6.90 -27.59 -14.76
N LYS A 158 8.03 -27.45 -15.48
CA LYS A 158 9.36 -27.24 -14.89
C LYS A 158 9.40 -25.95 -14.08
N ILE A 159 8.90 -24.85 -14.62
CA ILE A 159 8.78 -23.54 -13.94
C ILE A 159 7.98 -23.70 -12.65
N ALA A 160 6.82 -24.34 -12.70
CA ALA A 160 5.97 -24.57 -11.51
C ALA A 160 6.68 -25.45 -10.45
N GLY A 161 7.37 -26.51 -10.88
CA GLY A 161 8.14 -27.38 -9.98
C GLY A 161 9.28 -26.65 -9.27
N VAL A 162 10.10 -25.90 -10.02
CA VAL A 162 11.19 -25.09 -9.46
C VAL A 162 10.65 -24.01 -8.54
N PHE A 163 9.55 -23.37 -8.91
CA PHE A 163 8.87 -22.38 -8.08
C PHE A 163 8.46 -22.97 -6.72
N ALA A 164 7.77 -24.12 -6.71
CA ALA A 164 7.24 -24.71 -5.48
C ALA A 164 8.36 -25.23 -4.57
N VAL A 165 9.32 -25.98 -5.13
CA VAL A 165 10.46 -26.52 -4.37
C VAL A 165 11.34 -25.39 -3.85
N GLY A 166 11.64 -24.40 -4.72
CA GLY A 166 12.43 -23.24 -4.36
C GLY A 166 11.77 -22.41 -3.24
N PHE A 167 10.46 -22.18 -3.33
CA PHE A 167 9.69 -21.50 -2.29
C PHE A 167 9.81 -22.18 -0.93
N LEU A 168 9.55 -23.50 -0.88
CA LEU A 168 9.63 -24.26 0.37
C LEU A 168 11.07 -24.30 0.92
N SER A 169 12.05 -24.52 0.04
CA SER A 169 13.46 -24.60 0.43
C SER A 169 13.96 -23.28 1.00
N LEU A 170 13.75 -22.16 0.30
CA LEU A 170 14.19 -20.84 0.75
C LEU A 170 13.50 -20.44 2.06
N PHE A 171 12.19 -20.69 2.16
CA PHE A 171 11.43 -20.41 3.38
C PHE A 171 11.97 -21.19 4.58
N CYS A 172 12.24 -22.50 4.43
CA CYS A 172 12.83 -23.32 5.48
C CYS A 172 14.23 -22.81 5.87
N ILE A 173 15.08 -22.50 4.88
CA ILE A 173 16.43 -21.97 5.12
C ILE A 173 16.35 -20.69 5.95
N ASP A 174 15.51 -19.73 5.55
CA ASP A 174 15.38 -18.45 6.25
C ASP A 174 14.94 -18.66 7.71
N VAL A 175 13.93 -19.50 7.95
CA VAL A 175 13.44 -19.79 9.31
C VAL A 175 14.53 -20.44 10.17
N TYR A 176 15.16 -21.51 9.69
CA TYR A 176 16.20 -22.21 10.47
C TYR A 176 17.43 -21.36 10.72
N LEU A 177 17.80 -20.52 9.75
CA LEU A 177 18.92 -19.62 9.88
C LEU A 177 18.64 -18.55 10.94
N ILE A 178 17.45 -17.93 10.93
CA ILE A 178 17.07 -16.94 11.96
C ILE A 178 17.04 -17.58 13.35
N LEU A 179 16.41 -18.76 13.49
CA LEU A 179 16.36 -19.49 14.77
C LEU A 179 17.76 -19.88 15.26
N GLY A 180 18.63 -20.33 14.34
CA GLY A 180 20.03 -20.65 14.61
C GLY A 180 20.80 -19.43 15.11
N LEU A 181 20.70 -18.29 14.42
CA LEU A 181 21.35 -17.04 14.84
C LEU A 181 20.85 -16.57 16.20
N LYS A 182 19.55 -16.65 16.48
CA LYS A 182 19.00 -16.30 17.80
C LYS A 182 19.54 -17.21 18.90
N CYS A 183 19.62 -18.51 18.64
CA CYS A 183 20.19 -19.48 19.57
C CYS A 183 21.66 -19.15 19.88
N VAL A 184 22.45 -18.88 18.85
CA VAL A 184 23.86 -18.49 18.97
C VAL A 184 23.99 -17.19 19.78
N TYR A 185 23.21 -16.17 19.45
CA TYR A 185 23.27 -14.87 20.12
C TYR A 185 22.87 -14.95 21.60
N ARG A 186 21.88 -15.80 21.92
CA ARG A 186 21.51 -16.13 23.31
C ARG A 186 22.63 -16.85 24.04
N SER A 187 23.31 -17.79 23.37
CA SER A 187 24.44 -18.53 23.96
C SER A 187 25.64 -17.63 24.28
N PHE A 188 25.83 -16.53 23.55
CA PHE A 188 26.88 -15.55 23.81
C PHE A 188 26.49 -14.47 24.84
N GLY A 189 25.30 -14.54 25.45
CA GLY A 189 24.89 -13.63 26.53
C GLY A 189 24.55 -12.20 26.10
N PHE A 190 24.44 -11.93 24.80
CA PHE A 190 24.15 -10.59 24.26
C PHE A 190 22.65 -10.22 24.25
N MET A 191 21.75 -11.16 24.57
CA MET A 191 20.32 -10.90 24.78
C MET A 191 19.99 -11.11 26.27
N LYS A 192 19.90 -10.00 27.02
CA LYS A 192 19.20 -9.99 28.32
C LYS A 192 17.71 -10.12 28.01
N GLY A 193 17.12 -11.26 28.39
CA GLY A 193 15.81 -11.68 27.92
C GLY A 193 14.66 -10.82 28.43
N ASP A 194 13.82 -10.36 27.50
CA ASP A 194 12.46 -9.84 27.79
C ASP A 194 11.40 -10.96 27.80
N ASP A 195 11.82 -12.22 27.68
CA ASP A 195 10.92 -13.37 27.63
C ASP A 195 11.19 -14.28 28.83
N ASN A 196 10.59 -13.96 29.99
CA ASN A 196 10.45 -14.92 31.08
C ASN A 196 9.00 -15.40 31.16
N PRO A 197 8.73 -16.72 31.12
CA PRO A 197 7.38 -17.26 31.23
C PRO A 197 6.94 -17.23 32.70
N SER A 198 5.91 -16.45 33.01
CA SER A 198 5.34 -16.36 34.36
C SER A 198 4.69 -17.69 34.77
N HIS A 199 5.33 -18.41 35.68
CA HIS A 199 4.70 -19.44 36.51
C HIS A 199 4.23 -18.81 37.84
N ASP A 200 2.98 -19.13 38.20
CA ASP A 200 2.25 -19.04 39.47
C ASP A 200 3.01 -18.57 40.74
N ASN A 201 2.47 -17.59 41.48
CA ASN A 201 1.68 -17.86 42.71
C ASN A 201 1.15 -16.61 43.44
N LYS A 202 0.11 -16.88 44.24
CA LYS A 202 -0.69 -16.02 45.10
C LYS A 202 0.06 -15.24 46.20
N GLN A 203 -0.61 -14.16 46.64
CA GLN A 203 -0.79 -13.62 48.00
C GLN A 203 0.12 -12.50 48.56
N ASN A 204 -0.60 -11.39 48.88
CA ASN A 204 -0.49 -10.48 50.03
C ASN A 204 0.57 -9.35 50.06
N THR A 205 0.05 -8.11 49.94
CA THR A 205 0.52 -6.81 50.50
C THR A 205 0.56 -6.82 52.04
N PRO A 206 1.04 -5.78 52.79
CA PRO A 206 1.73 -4.51 52.42
C PRO A 206 2.88 -4.06 53.37
N GLU A 207 3.55 -2.93 53.06
CA GLU A 207 4.03 -1.81 53.94
C GLU A 207 5.18 -1.03 53.23
N VAL A 208 4.95 0.18 52.68
CA VAL A 208 5.17 1.57 53.21
C VAL A 208 6.63 1.95 53.51
N GLY A 209 7.14 3.00 52.82
CA GLY A 209 8.27 3.82 53.28
C GLY A 209 9.18 4.46 52.21
N ASP A 210 8.93 5.75 51.94
CA ASP A 210 9.87 6.88 51.67
C ASP A 210 10.81 6.95 50.43
N ASP A 211 10.48 7.92 49.56
CA ASP A 211 11.25 9.14 49.18
C ASP A 211 12.68 9.05 48.58
N ASP A 212 12.76 9.45 47.30
CA ASP A 212 13.74 10.31 46.59
C ASP A 212 15.26 10.00 46.61
N GLY A 213 16.04 9.92 45.52
CA GLY A 213 15.83 10.13 44.08
C GLY A 213 17.17 10.01 43.29
N GLU A 214 17.04 9.99 41.96
CA GLU A 214 18.02 10.05 40.85
C GLU A 214 18.43 8.74 40.12
N GLY A 215 18.06 8.68 38.83
CA GLY A 215 18.59 7.74 37.84
C GLY A 215 17.62 7.43 36.70
N ILE A 216 17.67 8.25 35.64
CA ILE A 216 16.89 8.19 34.39
C ILE A 216 16.84 6.78 33.78
N GLU A 217 15.64 6.19 33.69
CA GLU A 217 15.16 5.30 32.63
C GLU A 217 13.67 4.94 32.87
N GLU A 218 12.94 4.69 31.79
CA GLU A 218 11.54 4.21 31.71
C GLU A 218 10.37 5.22 31.74
N ILE A 219 9.27 4.75 31.13
CA ILE A 219 7.92 5.33 30.91
C ILE A 219 7.79 5.98 29.51
N GLU A 220 6.98 5.49 28.57
CA GLU A 220 5.61 4.95 28.71
C GLU A 220 5.19 4.09 27.50
N LEU A 221 4.88 2.81 27.71
CA LEU A 221 4.07 1.96 26.81
C LEU A 221 3.04 1.15 27.63
N GLN A 222 2.52 1.77 28.70
CA GLN A 222 1.38 1.29 29.46
C GLN A 222 0.13 2.10 29.08
N SER A 223 -0.48 1.79 27.94
CA SER A 223 -1.86 2.24 27.67
C SER A 223 -2.70 1.27 26.84
N LEU A 224 -2.23 0.04 26.58
CA LEU A 224 -2.98 -0.94 25.76
C LEU A 224 -3.59 -2.13 26.53
N SER A 225 -3.59 -2.10 27.87
CA SER A 225 -3.97 -3.28 28.67
C SER A 225 -5.33 -3.19 29.39
N ASN A 226 -6.10 -2.11 29.30
CA ASN A 226 -7.40 -2.05 29.98
C ASN A 226 -8.51 -1.52 29.09
N SER A 227 -9.19 -2.44 28.39
CA SER A 227 -10.63 -2.39 28.11
C SER A 227 -11.09 -3.71 27.50
N GLY A 228 -11.65 -4.58 28.33
CA GLY A 228 -12.37 -5.77 27.91
C GLY A 228 -13.82 -5.45 27.50
N ASP A 229 -14.35 -6.34 26.66
CA ASP A 229 -15.76 -6.55 26.31
C ASP A 229 -16.54 -5.37 25.73
N GLY A 230 -16.18 -5.07 24.48
CA GLY A 230 -16.93 -4.21 23.54
C GLY A 230 -16.26 -4.09 22.15
N ALA A 231 -15.04 -4.63 22.00
CA ALA A 231 -14.12 -4.39 20.90
C ALA A 231 -14.18 -5.42 19.76
N ILE A 232 -15.37 -5.87 19.37
CA ILE A 232 -15.55 -6.75 18.18
C ILE A 232 -16.07 -5.97 16.98
N THR A 233 -16.75 -4.84 17.18
CA THR A 233 -17.43 -4.08 16.11
C THR A 233 -16.71 -2.81 15.67
N THR A 234 -15.72 -2.35 16.42
CA THR A 234 -14.85 -1.20 16.07
C THR A 234 -13.52 -1.60 15.43
N MET A 235 -13.22 -2.91 15.37
CA MET A 235 -12.01 -3.43 14.73
C MET A 235 -12.11 -3.52 13.19
N THR A 236 -13.31 -3.40 12.62
CA THR A 236 -13.52 -3.53 11.16
C THR A 236 -13.35 -2.22 10.38
N ASP A 237 -13.54 -1.06 11.00
CA ASP A 237 -13.45 0.25 10.31
C ASP A 237 -12.01 0.77 10.17
N ASN A 238 -11.10 0.36 11.06
CA ASN A 238 -9.66 0.61 10.94
C ASN A 238 -8.93 -0.47 10.10
N MET A 239 -9.66 -1.47 9.59
CA MET A 239 -9.08 -2.71 9.02
C MET A 239 -8.65 -2.58 7.55
N ARG A 240 -8.55 -1.35 7.04
CA ARG A 240 -8.27 -1.04 5.63
C ARG A 240 -7.29 0.11 5.41
N ASP A 241 -6.58 0.55 6.46
CA ASP A 241 -5.38 1.36 6.28
C ASP A 241 -4.26 0.48 5.70
N ASP A 242 -4.34 0.34 4.38
CA ASP A 242 -3.58 -0.54 3.51
C ASP A 242 -2.08 -0.22 3.55
N ILE A 243 -1.27 -1.16 4.08
CA ILE A 243 0.14 -1.51 3.72
C ILE A 243 1.21 -0.40 3.81
N THR A 244 0.81 0.85 3.83
CA THR A 244 1.57 2.00 3.32
C THR A 244 1.14 3.35 3.89
N THR A 245 -0.04 3.40 4.50
CA THR A 245 -0.52 4.59 5.21
C THR A 245 0.09 4.62 6.60
N ILE A 246 1.10 5.48 6.80
CA ILE A 246 1.68 5.72 8.13
C ILE A 246 0.94 6.87 8.82
N ASP A 247 0.28 6.55 9.93
CA ASP A 247 -0.36 7.50 10.84
C ASP A 247 0.67 8.46 11.47
N LEU A 248 0.40 9.77 11.31
CA LEU A 248 1.27 10.87 11.75
C LEU A 248 1.42 10.95 13.28
N SER A 249 0.50 10.34 14.04
CA SER A 249 0.48 10.36 15.51
C SER A 249 1.75 9.76 16.13
N SER A 250 2.38 8.79 15.45
CA SER A 250 3.59 8.09 15.90
C SER A 250 4.89 8.92 15.85
N LEU A 251 4.88 10.09 15.17
CA LEU A 251 6.08 10.92 14.92
C LEU A 251 6.06 12.27 15.64
N ARG A 252 5.01 12.60 16.40
CA ARG A 252 4.91 13.89 17.11
C ARG A 252 5.34 13.73 18.57
N THR A 253 6.55 14.16 18.89
CA THR A 253 6.92 14.44 20.28
C THR A 253 6.02 15.55 20.83
N THR A 254 5.29 15.20 21.88
CA THR A 254 4.55 16.03 22.85
C THR A 254 4.49 17.54 22.57
N LYS A 255 3.34 18.00 22.07
CA LYS A 255 2.78 19.30 22.46
C LYS A 255 1.26 19.29 22.32
N ASN A 256 0.58 19.44 23.45
CA ASN A 256 -0.87 19.51 23.57
C ASN A 256 -1.43 20.73 22.82
N GLU A 257 -2.00 20.49 21.65
CA GLU A 257 -3.06 21.34 21.06
C GLU A 257 -4.07 20.42 20.36
N PRO A 258 -5.39 20.68 20.49
CA PRO A 258 -6.41 19.82 19.92
C PRO A 258 -6.43 19.99 18.39
N VAL A 259 -6.22 18.89 17.67
CA VAL A 259 -6.27 18.86 16.20
C VAL A 259 -7.66 18.35 15.78
N VAL A 260 -8.39 19.18 15.04
CA VAL A 260 -9.63 18.80 14.35
C VAL A 260 -9.24 18.02 13.09
N ASN A 261 -9.46 16.70 13.09
CA ASN A 261 -9.28 15.84 11.92
C ASN A 261 -10.55 15.89 11.04
N ASN A 262 -10.49 16.60 9.91
CA ASN A 262 -11.46 16.46 8.83
C ASN A 262 -10.89 15.55 7.74
N SER A 263 -10.74 14.25 8.02
CA SER A 263 -10.41 13.25 7.00
C SER A 263 -11.70 12.64 6.48
N ILE A 264 -12.12 13.04 5.28
CA ILE A 264 -13.18 12.36 4.52
C ILE A 264 -12.63 10.97 4.13
N ASN A 265 -13.38 9.93 4.46
CA ASN A 265 -13.02 8.54 4.18
C ASN A 265 -13.07 8.30 2.66
N GLU A 266 -11.92 8.16 2.00
CA GLU A 266 -11.77 7.94 0.56
C GLU A 266 -12.19 6.52 0.09
N ASN A 267 -12.83 5.73 0.95
CA ASN A 267 -13.32 4.39 0.63
C ASN A 267 -14.79 4.24 1.03
N PRO A 268 -15.75 4.31 0.09
CA PRO A 268 -17.19 4.31 0.40
C PRO A 268 -17.74 2.94 0.83
N PHE A 269 -16.90 1.94 1.09
CA PHE A 269 -17.31 0.57 1.45
C PHE A 269 -17.12 0.21 2.93
N THR A 270 -16.88 1.19 3.80
CA THR A 270 -16.77 1.00 5.27
C THR A 270 -18.10 1.09 6.02
N GLN A 271 -19.23 1.40 5.38
CA GLN A 271 -20.52 1.50 6.09
C GLN A 271 -21.29 0.17 6.16
N GLU A 272 -21.23 -0.52 7.30
CA GLU A 272 -22.33 -1.40 7.74
C GLU A 272 -23.40 -0.58 8.46
N VAL A 273 -24.48 -0.21 7.75
CA VAL A 273 -25.65 0.46 8.35
C VAL A 273 -26.54 -0.59 9.02
N SER A 274 -26.50 -0.67 10.35
CA SER A 274 -27.54 -1.31 11.17
C SER A 274 -28.53 -0.26 11.65
N MET A 275 -29.76 -0.29 11.13
CA MET A 275 -30.85 0.62 11.49
C MET A 275 -31.90 -0.21 12.23
N ASN A 276 -32.10 0.01 13.54
CA ASN A 276 -33.28 -0.49 14.26
C ASN A 276 -33.61 0.41 15.48
N SER A 277 -34.93 0.67 15.59
CA SER A 277 -35.74 1.24 16.69
C SER A 277 -35.50 2.68 17.17
N VAL A 278 -36.48 3.52 16.82
CA VAL A 278 -36.79 4.84 17.38
C VAL A 278 -37.69 4.62 18.60
N ASP A 279 -37.31 5.17 19.76
CA ASP A 279 -38.24 5.45 20.87
C ASP A 279 -38.03 6.90 21.32
N ILE A 280 -39.13 7.67 21.35
CA ILE A 280 -39.18 9.11 21.65
C ILE A 280 -39.63 9.28 23.11
N PRO A 281 -38.97 10.15 23.90
CA PRO A 281 -39.63 10.75 25.06
C PRO A 281 -39.73 12.30 25.03
N ASN A 282 -40.81 12.77 25.64
CA ASN A 282 -41.40 14.11 25.69
C ASN A 282 -40.51 15.29 26.10
N ILE A 283 -40.84 16.46 25.52
CA ILE A 283 -40.34 17.80 25.85
C ILE A 283 -41.13 18.40 27.02
N PRO A 284 -40.49 19.10 27.97
CA PRO A 284 -41.12 20.22 28.66
C PRO A 284 -40.45 21.57 28.33
N GLU A 285 -41.29 22.58 28.07
CA GLU A 285 -40.97 23.98 27.73
C GLU A 285 -40.26 24.79 28.85
N PRO A 286 -39.65 25.95 28.53
CA PRO A 286 -38.70 26.66 29.40
C PRO A 286 -39.37 27.58 30.43
N GLY A 287 -38.73 27.73 31.60
CA GLY A 287 -39.30 28.39 32.80
C GLY A 287 -39.07 29.91 32.92
N PRO A 288 -39.32 30.49 34.12
CA PRO A 288 -38.80 31.83 34.46
C PRO A 288 -38.18 32.00 35.88
N ILE A 289 -36.99 32.60 35.90
CA ILE A 289 -36.40 33.72 36.71
C ILE A 289 -36.83 33.96 38.19
N HIS A 290 -35.87 33.97 39.15
CA HIS A 290 -35.48 35.11 40.04
C HIS A 290 -34.56 34.76 41.26
N LEU A 291 -33.39 35.42 41.33
CA LEU A 291 -32.67 36.13 42.44
C LEU A 291 -32.72 35.73 43.95
N ARG A 292 -31.51 35.55 44.55
CA ARG A 292 -30.88 36.29 45.71
C ARG A 292 -30.63 35.60 47.09
N ASP A 293 -29.34 35.69 47.51
CA ASP A 293 -28.64 35.78 48.83
C ASP A 293 -28.61 34.69 49.96
N SER A 294 -27.39 34.57 50.54
CA SER A 294 -26.95 34.37 51.96
C SER A 294 -26.61 32.99 52.60
N GLN A 295 -25.27 32.78 52.81
CA GLN A 295 -24.47 32.20 53.93
C GLN A 295 -24.66 30.77 54.56
N PRO A 296 -23.58 30.16 55.18
CA PRO A 296 -23.38 28.71 55.45
C PRO A 296 -23.37 28.32 56.97
N PRO A 297 -22.77 27.17 57.41
CA PRO A 297 -23.18 25.74 57.38
C PRO A 297 -23.48 25.21 58.82
N PRO A 298 -23.78 23.91 59.14
CA PRO A 298 -22.72 22.88 59.29
C PRO A 298 -23.13 21.37 59.13
N SER A 299 -22.11 20.50 59.01
CA SER A 299 -21.99 19.13 59.57
C SER A 299 -22.94 18.00 59.12
N VAL A 300 -22.61 16.71 59.02
CA VAL A 300 -21.40 15.85 59.00
C VAL A 300 -21.95 14.41 58.79
N LYS A 301 -21.21 13.57 58.05
CA LYS A 301 -21.24 12.09 58.00
C LYS A 301 -22.49 11.36 57.45
N SER A 302 -22.29 10.61 56.35
CA SER A 302 -22.10 9.15 56.43
C SER A 302 -21.87 8.55 55.04
N THR A 303 -20.70 7.94 54.86
CA THR A 303 -20.40 7.01 53.76
C THR A 303 -20.34 5.63 54.40
N PRO A 304 -21.03 4.61 53.84
CA PRO A 304 -20.26 3.55 53.18
C PRO A 304 -20.97 2.87 51.99
N VAL A 305 -20.17 2.57 50.94
CA VAL A 305 -20.01 1.26 50.23
C VAL A 305 -21.32 0.58 49.75
N SER A 306 -21.65 0.45 48.45
CA SER A 306 -20.95 -0.36 47.43
C SER A 306 -21.80 -0.47 46.15
N THR A 307 -21.14 -0.86 45.04
CA THR A 307 -21.66 -1.70 43.93
C THR A 307 -22.07 -1.00 42.62
N VAL A 308 -21.16 -1.08 41.63
CA VAL A 308 -21.35 -1.45 40.21
C VAL A 308 -22.45 -0.76 39.38
N ALA A 309 -22.05 0.02 38.37
CA ALA A 309 -22.55 0.01 36.97
C ALA A 309 -21.80 1.09 36.16
N ARG A 310 -20.91 0.73 35.22
CA ARG A 310 -21.16 0.44 33.79
C ARG A 310 -21.59 1.69 32.97
N SER A 311 -20.64 2.17 32.16
CA SER A 311 -20.72 2.78 30.81
C SER A 311 -21.96 3.60 30.40
N ASN A 312 -21.74 4.73 29.71
CA ASN A 312 -22.24 4.99 28.34
C ASN A 312 -21.84 6.41 27.88
N PHE A 313 -20.93 6.51 26.89
CA PHE A 313 -21.18 6.72 25.45
C PHE A 313 -21.20 8.20 25.03
N LEU A 314 -20.05 8.69 24.59
CA LEU A 314 -19.92 9.89 23.76
C LEU A 314 -19.72 9.46 22.30
N SER A 315 -20.77 8.90 21.68
CA SER A 315 -20.84 8.64 20.24
C SER A 315 -21.92 9.52 19.63
N VAL A 316 -21.64 10.81 19.42
CA VAL A 316 -22.55 11.71 18.69
C VAL A 316 -21.82 12.62 17.69
N ALA A 317 -20.48 12.68 17.67
CA ALA A 317 -19.78 13.76 16.97
C ALA A 317 -19.68 13.67 15.43
N SER A 318 -19.85 12.49 14.80
CA SER A 318 -19.68 12.35 13.34
C SER A 318 -20.99 12.32 12.54
N SER A 319 -22.12 11.94 13.15
CA SER A 319 -23.45 12.09 12.56
C SER A 319 -24.01 13.51 12.74
N SER A 320 -23.63 14.19 13.83
CA SER A 320 -24.15 15.53 14.15
C SER A 320 -23.56 16.66 13.31
N GLN A 321 -22.31 16.59 12.84
CA GLN A 321 -21.72 17.68 12.03
C GLN A 321 -22.28 17.74 10.61
N SER A 322 -22.57 16.59 9.99
CA SER A 322 -23.24 16.54 8.69
C SER A 322 -24.72 16.90 8.84
N GLU A 323 -25.44 16.37 9.83
CA GLU A 323 -26.85 16.74 10.08
C GLU A 323 -27.05 18.22 10.48
N GLN A 324 -26.14 18.82 11.25
CA GLN A 324 -26.26 20.23 11.67
C GLN A 324 -25.92 21.24 10.56
N LEU A 325 -25.07 20.88 9.59
CA LEU A 325 -24.72 21.79 8.49
C LEU A 325 -25.83 21.86 7.42
N PHE A 326 -26.61 20.78 7.24
CA PHE A 326 -27.74 20.73 6.32
C PHE A 326 -29.04 21.32 6.88
N ALA A 327 -29.05 21.77 8.14
CA ALA A 327 -30.22 22.37 8.78
C ALA A 327 -30.45 23.85 8.40
N ASN A 328 -29.46 24.52 7.79
CA ASN A 328 -29.51 25.96 7.47
C ASN A 328 -29.96 26.29 6.04
N ASP A 329 -29.99 25.32 5.12
CA ASP A 329 -30.56 25.49 3.78
C ASP A 329 -31.86 24.69 3.70
N ASN A 330 -32.95 25.31 3.23
CA ASN A 330 -34.25 24.65 2.96
C ASN A 330 -34.11 23.61 1.83
N LEU A 331 -33.40 22.52 2.10
CA LEU A 331 -32.97 21.55 1.10
C LEU A 331 -33.84 20.29 1.22
N THR A 332 -34.54 19.94 0.14
CA THR A 332 -35.38 18.75 0.06
C THR A 332 -34.59 17.49 0.46
N LYS A 333 -35.22 16.55 1.19
CA LYS A 333 -34.59 15.28 1.61
C LYS A 333 -33.92 14.52 0.44
N SER A 334 -34.52 14.58 -0.75
CA SER A 334 -33.97 14.01 -1.99
C SER A 334 -32.63 14.65 -2.37
N CYS A 335 -32.51 15.98 -2.23
CA CYS A 335 -31.30 16.73 -2.54
C CYS A 335 -30.17 16.44 -1.53
N GLN A 336 -30.48 16.31 -0.24
CA GLN A 336 -29.50 15.90 0.78
C GLN A 336 -28.93 14.49 0.52
N SER A 337 -29.78 13.53 0.13
CA SER A 337 -29.34 12.18 -0.22
C SER A 337 -28.47 12.16 -1.48
N ILE A 338 -28.77 13.00 -2.48
CA ILE A 338 -27.95 13.16 -3.69
C ILE A 338 -26.59 13.76 -3.35
N ILE A 339 -26.53 14.77 -2.47
CA ILE A 339 -25.26 15.35 -2.00
C ILE A 339 -24.40 14.27 -1.34
N ILE A 340 -24.96 13.50 -0.40
CA ILE A 340 -24.22 12.45 0.30
C ILE A 340 -23.70 11.40 -0.70
N PHE A 341 -24.55 10.98 -1.66
CA PHE A 341 -24.15 10.03 -2.68
C PHE A 341 -22.98 10.54 -3.54
N ILE A 342 -23.07 11.77 -4.02
CA ILE A 342 -22.04 12.37 -4.89
C ILE A 342 -20.75 12.56 -4.12
N THR A 343 -20.82 13.08 -2.89
CA THR A 343 -19.63 13.27 -2.06
C THR A 343 -18.91 11.95 -1.79
N ASN A 344 -19.64 10.86 -1.55
CA ASN A 344 -19.05 9.55 -1.25
C ASN A 344 -18.52 8.80 -2.50
N TYR A 345 -19.14 8.99 -3.66
CA TYR A 345 -18.81 8.24 -4.89
C TYR A 345 -18.16 9.10 -5.98
N ILE A 346 -17.66 10.28 -5.64
CA ILE A 346 -17.12 11.25 -6.61
C ILE A 346 -16.03 10.65 -7.51
N ASP A 347 -15.11 9.86 -6.94
CA ASP A 347 -14.02 9.23 -7.70
C ASP A 347 -14.54 8.15 -8.65
N TRP A 348 -15.47 7.31 -8.17
CA TRP A 348 -16.15 6.31 -9.01
C TRP A 348 -16.84 6.97 -10.20
N ILE A 349 -17.55 8.07 -9.96
CA ILE A 349 -18.25 8.83 -11.00
C ILE A 349 -17.26 9.43 -11.99
N LEU A 350 -16.16 10.00 -11.52
CA LEU A 350 -15.15 10.64 -12.38
C LEU A 350 -14.45 9.63 -13.29
N TYR A 351 -13.97 8.50 -12.75
CA TYR A 351 -13.32 7.46 -13.56
C TYR A 351 -14.31 6.73 -14.48
N PHE A 352 -15.56 6.52 -14.04
CA PHE A 352 -16.61 6.00 -14.90
C PHE A 352 -16.92 6.96 -16.06
N MET A 353 -17.03 8.26 -15.80
CA MET A 353 -17.18 9.27 -16.85
C MET A 353 -15.97 9.28 -17.80
N LEU A 354 -14.75 9.17 -17.28
CA LEU A 354 -13.55 9.06 -18.11
C LEU A 354 -13.62 7.85 -19.07
N PHE A 355 -14.06 6.69 -18.59
CA PHE A 355 -14.24 5.49 -19.41
C PHE A 355 -15.34 5.66 -20.47
N ILE A 356 -16.50 6.19 -20.11
CA ILE A 356 -17.61 6.39 -21.05
C ILE A 356 -17.26 7.43 -22.13
N VAL A 357 -16.65 8.54 -21.74
CA VAL A 357 -16.24 9.61 -22.68
C VAL A 357 -15.12 9.14 -23.60
N SER A 358 -14.23 8.23 -23.14
CA SER A 358 -13.14 7.70 -23.97
C SER A 358 -13.55 6.59 -24.93
N LEU A 359 -14.70 5.93 -24.71
CA LEU A 359 -15.17 4.82 -25.54
C LEU A 359 -15.34 5.20 -27.02
N PRO A 360 -15.97 6.34 -27.41
CA PRO A 360 -16.02 6.75 -28.80
C PRO A 360 -14.64 6.97 -29.43
N PHE A 361 -13.69 7.54 -28.68
CA PHE A 361 -12.34 7.83 -29.18
C PHE A 361 -11.53 6.56 -29.45
N TYR A 362 -11.79 5.47 -28.73
CA TYR A 362 -11.18 4.17 -28.97
C TYR A 362 -11.49 3.63 -30.38
N TYR A 363 -12.71 3.84 -30.89
CA TYR A 363 -13.14 3.33 -32.21
C TYR A 363 -12.82 4.28 -33.38
N ILE A 364 -12.32 5.50 -33.10
CA ILE A 364 -11.95 6.47 -34.14
C ILE A 364 -10.52 6.19 -34.62
N LYS A 365 -10.41 5.55 -35.79
CA LYS A 365 -9.13 5.23 -36.46
C LYS A 365 -8.20 6.44 -36.66
N SER A 366 -8.77 7.64 -36.82
CA SER A 366 -7.96 8.85 -37.02
C SER A 366 -7.30 9.39 -35.75
N ILE A 367 -7.75 8.98 -34.55
CA ILE A 367 -7.32 9.60 -33.29
C ILE A 367 -6.48 8.64 -32.43
N HIS A 368 -6.66 7.31 -32.48
CA HIS A 368 -5.82 6.30 -31.79
C HIS A 368 -5.36 6.68 -30.36
N VAL A 369 -6.22 7.37 -29.59
CA VAL A 369 -5.95 7.74 -28.19
C VAL A 369 -6.48 6.61 -27.29
N PHE A 370 -5.63 5.61 -27.06
CA PHE A 370 -5.96 4.42 -26.24
C PHE A 370 -5.83 4.67 -24.72
N LEU A 371 -5.04 5.68 -24.33
CA LEU A 371 -4.69 5.96 -22.94
C LEU A 371 -5.89 6.15 -22.00
N PRO A 372 -6.82 7.12 -22.23
CA PRO A 372 -7.91 7.39 -21.28
C PRO A 372 -8.90 6.22 -21.18
N TYR A 373 -9.10 5.47 -22.28
CA TYR A 373 -9.92 4.27 -22.30
C TYR A 373 -9.33 3.18 -21.42
N HIS A 374 -8.06 2.81 -21.66
CA HIS A 374 -7.38 1.80 -20.86
C HIS A 374 -7.20 2.24 -19.40
N LEU A 375 -6.96 3.53 -19.13
CA LEU A 375 -6.84 4.04 -17.76
C LEU A 375 -8.16 3.93 -16.99
N GLY A 376 -9.27 4.42 -17.58
CA GLY A 376 -10.60 4.33 -16.97
C GLY A 376 -11.00 2.87 -16.73
N LEU A 377 -10.77 2.00 -17.72
CA LEU A 377 -11.03 0.56 -17.61
C LEU A 377 -10.24 -0.07 -16.46
N THR A 378 -8.93 0.20 -16.36
CA THR A 378 -8.08 -0.39 -15.34
C THR A 378 -8.48 0.03 -13.93
N ILE A 379 -8.82 1.31 -13.71
CA ILE A 379 -9.21 1.82 -12.38
C ILE A 379 -10.58 1.27 -11.96
N ILE A 380 -11.56 1.28 -12.87
CA ILE A 380 -12.91 0.75 -12.60
C ILE A 380 -12.85 -0.75 -12.32
N SER A 381 -12.12 -1.50 -13.15
CA SER A 381 -11.91 -2.94 -12.97
C SER A 381 -11.24 -3.24 -11.63
N TYR A 382 -10.24 -2.44 -11.23
CA TYR A 382 -9.62 -2.58 -9.91
C TYR A 382 -10.62 -2.33 -8.78
N TYR A 383 -11.45 -1.29 -8.87
CA TYR A 383 -12.50 -1.07 -7.87
C TYR A 383 -13.47 -2.24 -7.81
N ILE A 384 -13.98 -2.73 -8.95
CA ILE A 384 -14.87 -3.89 -9.02
C ILE A 384 -14.20 -5.13 -8.38
N ALA A 385 -12.92 -5.35 -8.66
CA ALA A 385 -12.13 -6.43 -8.08
C ALA A 385 -12.03 -6.33 -6.55
N LEU A 386 -12.04 -5.13 -5.96
CA LEU A 386 -12.08 -4.94 -4.51
C LEU A 386 -13.44 -5.25 -3.87
N LEU A 387 -14.54 -5.17 -4.63
CA LEU A 387 -15.90 -5.50 -4.14
C LEU A 387 -16.14 -7.02 -4.10
N ILE A 388 -15.50 -7.78 -4.97
CA ILE A 388 -15.76 -9.23 -5.12
C ILE A 388 -15.45 -10.02 -3.83
N PRO A 389 -14.28 -9.85 -3.18
CA PRO A 389 -13.99 -10.52 -1.90
C PRO A 389 -14.93 -10.12 -0.76
N LEU A 390 -15.50 -8.91 -0.79
CA LEU A 390 -16.46 -8.45 0.22
C LEU A 390 -17.79 -9.18 0.09
N ARG A 391 -18.24 -9.39 -1.16
CA ARG A 391 -19.49 -10.09 -1.42
C ARG A 391 -19.38 -11.57 -1.08
N TRP A 392 -18.28 -12.23 -1.47
CA TRP A 392 -18.06 -13.67 -1.30
C TRP A 392 -16.80 -13.97 -0.46
N PRO A 393 -16.90 -14.04 0.88
CA PRO A 393 -15.74 -14.14 1.78
C PRO A 393 -14.94 -15.44 1.62
N LYS A 394 -15.56 -16.51 1.10
CA LYS A 394 -14.86 -17.77 0.79
C LYS A 394 -13.80 -17.60 -0.31
N LEU A 395 -14.00 -16.64 -1.21
CA LEU A 395 -13.04 -16.32 -2.27
C LEU A 395 -11.90 -15.42 -1.78
N LYS A 396 -12.05 -14.71 -0.65
CA LYS A 396 -11.06 -13.74 -0.14
C LYS A 396 -9.63 -14.28 -0.04
N LYS A 397 -9.48 -15.59 0.15
CA LYS A 397 -8.17 -16.27 0.23
C LYS A 397 -7.47 -16.43 -1.12
N ILE A 398 -8.21 -16.55 -2.23
CA ILE A 398 -7.68 -16.90 -3.56
C ILE A 398 -7.84 -15.74 -4.56
N ALA A 399 -8.90 -14.93 -4.38
CA ALA A 399 -9.27 -13.81 -5.23
C ALA A 399 -8.37 -12.59 -4.96
N HIS A 400 -7.14 -12.62 -5.45
CA HIS A 400 -6.26 -11.45 -5.39
C HIS A 400 -6.81 -10.35 -6.34
N PRO A 401 -7.01 -9.10 -5.87
CA PRO A 401 -7.61 -8.04 -6.68
C PRO A 401 -6.88 -7.77 -8.00
N ILE A 402 -5.55 -7.90 -8.02
CA ILE A 402 -4.73 -7.75 -9.24
C ILE A 402 -5.08 -8.81 -10.30
N LEU A 403 -5.25 -10.08 -9.91
CA LEU A 403 -5.54 -11.15 -10.86
C LEU A 403 -6.96 -11.04 -11.42
N ILE A 404 -7.94 -10.69 -10.57
CA ILE A 404 -9.32 -10.49 -11.01
C ILE A 404 -9.41 -9.31 -11.97
N SER A 405 -8.83 -8.17 -11.59
CA SER A 405 -8.85 -6.97 -12.45
C SER A 405 -8.14 -7.24 -13.79
N THR A 406 -7.01 -7.94 -13.79
CA THR A 406 -6.34 -8.35 -15.04
C THR A 406 -7.25 -9.19 -15.92
N ALA A 407 -7.91 -10.21 -15.36
CA ALA A 407 -8.80 -11.08 -16.13
C ALA A 407 -9.99 -10.30 -16.72
N GLU A 408 -10.56 -9.37 -15.94
CA GLU A 408 -11.64 -8.49 -16.38
C GLU A 408 -11.17 -7.54 -17.49
N ILE A 409 -10.00 -6.91 -17.34
CA ILE A 409 -9.46 -5.98 -18.34
C ILE A 409 -9.17 -6.73 -19.65
N LEU A 410 -8.52 -7.89 -19.58
CA LEU A 410 -8.27 -8.71 -20.76
C LEU A 410 -9.56 -9.14 -21.45
N PHE A 411 -10.60 -9.48 -20.69
CA PHE A 411 -11.91 -9.82 -21.24
C PHE A 411 -12.57 -8.63 -21.95
N VAL A 412 -12.56 -7.44 -21.34
CA VAL A 412 -13.14 -6.23 -21.95
C VAL A 412 -12.34 -5.81 -23.19
N CYS A 413 -11.00 -5.84 -23.12
CA CYS A 413 -10.15 -5.56 -24.28
C CYS A 413 -10.36 -6.58 -25.41
N PHE A 414 -10.58 -7.85 -25.08
CA PHE A 414 -10.90 -8.88 -26.07
C PHE A 414 -12.21 -8.59 -26.80
N ILE A 415 -13.27 -8.27 -26.06
CA ILE A 415 -14.56 -7.89 -26.65
C ILE A 415 -14.44 -6.59 -27.47
N GLY A 416 -13.76 -5.58 -26.95
CA GLY A 416 -13.53 -4.31 -27.66
C GLY A 416 -12.78 -4.51 -28.98
N SER A 417 -11.76 -5.36 -28.96
CA SER A 417 -10.99 -5.70 -30.15
C SER A 417 -11.80 -6.49 -31.18
N LEU A 418 -12.63 -7.46 -30.74
CA LEU A 418 -13.54 -8.18 -31.63
C LEU A 418 -14.53 -7.23 -32.33
N ILE A 419 -15.02 -6.21 -31.62
CA ILE A 419 -15.91 -5.19 -32.21
C ILE A 419 -15.13 -4.33 -33.23
N PHE A 420 -13.94 -3.85 -32.87
CA PHE A 420 -13.13 -2.97 -33.72
C PHE A 420 -12.65 -3.67 -35.01
N HIS A 421 -12.21 -4.93 -34.90
CA HIS A 421 -11.68 -5.74 -36.00
C HIS A 421 -12.73 -6.63 -36.68
N LYS A 422 -14.04 -6.40 -36.46
CA LYS A 422 -15.13 -7.17 -37.08
C LYS A 422 -15.00 -8.71 -36.91
N GLY A 423 -14.46 -9.16 -35.79
CA GLY A 423 -14.34 -10.59 -35.44
C GLY A 423 -13.00 -11.25 -35.74
N GLU A 424 -11.97 -10.54 -36.19
CA GLU A 424 -10.63 -11.13 -36.37
C GLU A 424 -9.89 -11.29 -35.02
N LEU A 425 -9.55 -12.53 -34.64
CA LEU A 425 -8.84 -12.81 -33.37
C LEU A 425 -7.42 -12.25 -33.30
N LYS A 426 -6.75 -12.01 -34.44
CA LYS A 426 -5.37 -11.48 -34.45
C LYS A 426 -5.32 -10.02 -33.97
N GLY A 427 -6.38 -9.26 -34.22
CA GLY A 427 -6.47 -7.85 -33.81
C GLY A 427 -6.33 -7.64 -32.31
N PHE A 428 -6.69 -8.62 -31.49
CA PHE A 428 -6.59 -8.51 -30.02
C PHE A 428 -5.15 -8.33 -29.54
N LEU A 429 -4.21 -9.12 -30.07
CA LEU A 429 -2.81 -8.99 -29.67
C LEU A 429 -2.20 -7.70 -30.21
N ASP A 430 -2.65 -7.22 -31.38
CA ASP A 430 -2.19 -5.96 -31.93
C ASP A 430 -2.71 -4.75 -31.13
N ASP A 431 -3.97 -4.77 -30.70
CA ASP A 431 -4.55 -3.74 -29.81
C ASP A 431 -3.86 -3.73 -28.43
N LEU A 432 -3.49 -4.91 -27.94
CA LEU A 432 -2.83 -5.07 -26.65
C LEU A 432 -1.42 -4.43 -26.62
N LYS A 433 -0.74 -4.31 -27.76
CA LYS A 433 0.53 -3.58 -27.88
C LYS A 433 0.37 -2.10 -27.52
N PHE A 434 -0.79 -1.51 -27.76
CA PHE A 434 -1.09 -0.13 -27.39
C PHE A 434 -1.39 0.06 -25.90
N TYR A 435 -1.54 -1.03 -25.13
CA TYR A 435 -1.65 -0.92 -23.68
C TYR A 435 -0.33 -0.44 -23.05
N LYS A 436 0.81 -0.92 -23.54
CA LYS A 436 2.16 -0.54 -23.08
C LYS A 436 3.11 -0.39 -24.27
N THR A 437 3.47 0.85 -24.56
CA THR A 437 4.18 1.30 -25.77
C THR A 437 5.68 1.51 -25.55
N GLY A 438 6.14 1.51 -24.29
CA GLY A 438 7.53 1.77 -23.93
C GLY A 438 7.87 3.24 -23.70
N LYS A 439 6.93 4.15 -23.97
CA LYS A 439 7.06 5.61 -23.75
C LYS A 439 6.83 5.99 -22.29
N THR A 440 7.63 5.46 -21.37
CA THR A 440 7.61 5.86 -19.95
C THR A 440 8.14 7.30 -19.78
N TYR A 441 7.97 7.90 -18.60
CA TYR A 441 8.50 9.26 -18.33
C TYR A 441 10.02 9.41 -18.61
N LEU A 442 10.79 8.32 -18.52
CA LEU A 442 12.22 8.29 -18.85
C LEU A 442 12.48 8.36 -20.37
N ASN A 443 11.59 7.75 -21.16
CA ASN A 443 11.73 7.65 -22.63
C ASN A 443 10.77 8.58 -23.38
N LEU A 444 10.04 9.44 -22.68
CA LEU A 444 9.01 10.30 -23.27
C LEU A 444 9.58 11.23 -24.35
N PHE A 445 10.77 11.76 -24.10
CA PHE A 445 11.48 12.67 -25.02
C PHE A 445 12.50 11.95 -25.93
N ASN A 446 12.62 10.63 -25.81
CA ASN A 446 13.52 9.83 -26.64
C ASN A 446 12.73 9.19 -27.79
N ASP A 447 13.33 9.05 -28.97
CA ASP A 447 12.71 8.38 -30.12
C ASP A 447 12.60 6.85 -29.97
N LYS A 448 12.97 6.30 -28.81
CA LYS A 448 12.85 4.87 -28.51
C LYS A 448 11.40 4.49 -28.24
N VAL A 449 10.91 3.46 -28.93
CA VAL A 449 9.64 2.77 -28.67
C VAL A 449 10.01 1.34 -28.25
N LEU A 450 9.38 0.79 -27.20
CA LEU A 450 9.59 -0.60 -26.78
C LEU A 450 8.30 -1.36 -27.05
N LEU A 451 8.31 -2.19 -28.10
CA LEU A 451 7.19 -3.06 -28.46
C LEU A 451 7.53 -4.50 -28.04
N ASN A 452 6.54 -5.37 -27.81
CA ASN A 452 6.75 -6.80 -27.50
C ASN A 452 7.59 -7.09 -26.23
N SER A 453 7.07 -6.79 -25.04
CA SER A 453 7.69 -7.21 -23.77
C SER A 453 9.13 -6.69 -23.56
N GLY A 454 9.46 -5.50 -24.07
CA GLY A 454 10.77 -4.86 -23.88
C GLY A 454 11.79 -5.08 -25.00
N LYS A 455 11.41 -5.68 -26.14
CA LYS A 455 12.27 -5.74 -27.32
C LYS A 455 12.22 -4.39 -28.07
N ILE A 456 13.39 -3.88 -28.49
CA ILE A 456 13.49 -2.63 -29.25
C ILE A 456 13.20 -2.97 -30.72
N ASP A 457 12.06 -2.54 -31.27
CA ASP A 457 11.91 -2.50 -32.73
C ASP A 457 12.50 -1.18 -33.22
N HIS A 458 13.53 -1.29 -34.07
CA HIS A 458 14.27 -0.15 -34.62
C HIS A 458 13.65 0.44 -35.89
N GLU A 459 12.53 -0.08 -36.38
CA GLU A 459 11.92 0.40 -37.62
C GLU A 459 10.73 1.32 -37.33
N LEU A 460 11.01 2.62 -37.49
CA LEU A 460 10.01 3.68 -37.51
C LEU A 460 9.24 3.55 -38.83
N ASP A 461 8.25 2.66 -38.88
CA ASP A 461 7.39 2.58 -40.05
C ASP A 461 6.58 3.88 -40.17
N SER A 462 6.57 4.46 -41.37
CA SER A 462 6.10 5.83 -41.65
C SER A 462 4.57 6.03 -41.52
N ASP A 463 3.87 5.03 -40.99
CA ASP A 463 2.44 5.09 -40.72
C ASP A 463 2.16 5.64 -39.32
N TYR A 464 1.44 6.76 -39.28
CA TYR A 464 0.95 7.42 -38.06
C TYR A 464 0.01 6.52 -37.23
N THR A 465 -0.48 5.43 -37.83
CA THR A 465 -1.32 4.37 -37.26
C THR A 465 -0.52 3.15 -36.78
N ALA A 466 0.74 3.00 -37.21
CA ALA A 466 1.55 1.81 -36.93
C ALA A 466 2.45 1.96 -35.69
N THR A 467 2.88 3.18 -35.34
CA THR A 467 3.75 3.42 -34.19
C THR A 467 3.12 4.38 -33.17
N PRO A 468 2.91 3.97 -31.91
CA PRO A 468 2.37 4.84 -30.88
C PRO A 468 3.36 5.95 -30.49
N LYS A 469 3.02 7.20 -30.82
CA LYS A 469 3.80 8.39 -30.40
C LYS A 469 3.56 8.78 -28.94
N TRP A 470 2.45 8.37 -28.36
CA TRP A 470 1.99 8.74 -27.03
C TRP A 470 2.06 7.57 -26.04
N PRO A 471 2.28 7.84 -24.74
CA PRO A 471 2.30 6.79 -23.72
C PRO A 471 0.98 6.04 -23.63
N GLY A 472 1.05 4.72 -23.49
CA GLY A 472 -0.08 3.86 -23.15
C GLY A 472 -0.40 3.92 -21.65
N CYS A 473 -1.55 3.36 -21.26
CA CYS A 473 -1.96 3.24 -19.86
C CYS A 473 -0.90 2.49 -19.04
N GLY A 474 -0.37 1.40 -19.58
CA GLY A 474 0.70 0.65 -18.95
C GLY A 474 1.98 1.44 -18.73
N ASP A 475 2.32 2.41 -19.60
CA ASP A 475 3.50 3.25 -19.44
C ASP A 475 3.31 4.30 -18.34
N VAL A 476 2.12 4.90 -18.24
CA VAL A 476 1.78 5.83 -17.16
C VAL A 476 1.78 5.11 -15.81
N LEU A 477 1.13 3.95 -15.73
CA LEU A 477 1.08 3.14 -14.50
C LEU A 477 2.48 2.59 -14.12
N SER A 478 3.28 2.15 -15.10
CA SER A 478 4.68 1.74 -14.84
C SER A 478 5.55 2.93 -14.41
N SER A 479 5.28 4.14 -14.92
CA SER A 479 5.99 5.35 -14.47
C SER A 479 5.65 5.67 -13.02
N LEU A 480 4.37 5.60 -12.63
CA LEU A 480 3.95 5.80 -11.24
C LEU A 480 4.58 4.76 -10.29
N MET A 481 4.84 3.54 -10.78
CA MET A 481 5.56 2.51 -10.01
C MET A 481 6.96 2.98 -9.57
N ASP A 482 7.68 3.73 -10.40
CA ASP A 482 8.99 4.28 -10.02
C ASP A 482 8.90 5.26 -8.85
N ILE A 483 7.81 6.02 -8.75
CA ILE A 483 7.56 6.88 -7.59
C ILE A 483 7.19 6.04 -6.37
N SER A 484 6.43 4.95 -6.53
CA SER A 484 6.17 4.01 -5.44
C SER A 484 7.47 3.40 -4.89
N ILE A 485 8.46 3.12 -5.75
CA ILE A 485 9.79 2.66 -5.33
C ILE A 485 10.48 3.71 -4.47
N VAL A 486 10.53 4.97 -4.92
CA VAL A 486 11.04 6.07 -4.09
C VAL A 486 10.29 6.13 -2.76
N SER A 487 8.98 5.85 -2.81
CA SER A 487 8.10 5.93 -1.66
C SER A 487 8.36 4.87 -0.59
N LEU A 488 8.96 3.73 -0.95
CA LEU A 488 9.41 2.70 0.01
C LEU A 488 10.47 3.21 0.99
N SER A 489 11.12 4.34 0.71
CA SER A 489 12.00 5.00 1.68
C SER A 489 11.30 5.45 2.95
N LEU A 490 9.99 5.77 2.91
CA LEU A 490 9.21 6.16 4.10
C LEU A 490 9.07 5.04 5.12
N PRO A 491 8.54 3.85 4.80
CA PRO A 491 8.44 2.76 5.77
C PRO A 491 9.82 2.31 6.28
N MET A 492 10.86 2.32 5.41
CA MET A 492 12.24 2.05 5.83
C MET A 492 12.75 3.07 6.86
N PHE A 493 12.44 4.36 6.67
CA PHE A 493 12.81 5.41 7.60
C PHE A 493 12.03 5.34 8.92
N THR A 494 10.73 5.07 8.87
CA THR A 494 9.87 4.99 10.06
C THR A 494 10.31 3.86 10.98
N HIS A 495 10.58 2.67 10.43
CA HIS A 495 10.95 1.48 11.22
C HIS A 495 12.48 1.30 11.37
N ARG A 496 13.29 2.31 11.03
CA ARG A 496 14.76 2.23 11.08
C ARG A 496 15.34 1.85 12.44
N LYS A 497 14.67 2.24 13.54
CA LYS A 497 15.11 1.93 14.91
C LYS A 497 14.97 0.43 15.22
N ASP A 498 13.86 -0.17 14.80
CA ASP A 498 13.61 -1.61 14.95
C ASP A 498 14.61 -2.45 14.15
N PHE A 499 14.98 -1.97 12.96
CA PHE A 499 16.04 -2.54 12.15
C PHE A 499 17.40 -2.51 12.85
N LEU A 500 17.80 -1.34 13.38
CA LEU A 500 19.08 -1.18 14.07
C LEU A 500 19.16 -2.06 15.33
N LYS A 501 18.07 -2.19 16.09
CA LYS A 501 18.00 -3.06 17.27
C LYS A 501 18.21 -4.53 16.93
N ASN A 502 17.67 -4.99 15.80
CA ASN A 502 17.71 -6.40 15.39
C ASN A 502 18.69 -6.69 14.25
N PHE A 503 19.59 -5.77 13.95
CA PHE A 503 20.47 -5.78 12.78
C PHE A 503 21.23 -7.11 12.63
N TRP A 504 21.82 -7.59 13.71
CA TRP A 504 22.63 -8.82 13.73
C TRP A 504 21.83 -10.10 13.48
N VAL A 505 20.55 -10.12 13.81
CA VAL A 505 19.67 -11.26 13.57
C VAL A 505 19.06 -11.21 12.16
N LEU A 506 18.86 -10.00 11.62
CA LEU A 506 18.11 -9.79 10.38
C LEU A 506 18.99 -9.78 9.12
N VAL A 507 20.21 -9.23 9.18
CA VAL A 507 21.08 -9.08 8.00
C VAL A 507 21.65 -10.39 7.47
N PRO A 508 22.20 -11.31 8.30
CA PRO A 508 22.80 -12.54 7.78
C PRO A 508 21.81 -13.43 7.00
N PRO A 509 20.55 -13.61 7.46
CA PRO A 509 19.52 -14.27 6.67
C PRO A 509 19.28 -13.61 5.32
N ILE A 510 19.05 -12.29 5.29
CA ILE A 510 18.84 -11.56 4.04
C ILE A 510 19.99 -11.78 3.06
N LEU A 511 21.24 -11.69 3.51
CA LEU A 511 22.42 -11.89 2.66
C LEU A 511 22.52 -13.32 2.10
N ILE A 512 22.20 -14.32 2.92
CA ILE A 512 22.18 -15.72 2.46
C ILE A 512 21.05 -15.95 1.46
N SER A 513 19.85 -15.43 1.71
CA SER A 513 18.73 -15.51 0.76
C SER A 513 19.05 -14.81 -0.55
N ILE A 514 19.76 -13.67 -0.51
CA ILE A 514 20.26 -12.97 -1.70
C ILE A 514 21.23 -13.86 -2.47
N ALA A 515 22.23 -14.45 -1.80
CA ALA A 515 23.20 -15.31 -2.47
C ALA A 515 22.51 -16.52 -3.14
N LEU A 516 21.59 -17.17 -2.44
CA LEU A 516 20.83 -18.30 -2.99
C LEU A 516 19.96 -17.89 -4.19
N THR A 517 19.21 -16.78 -4.06
CA THR A 517 18.27 -16.32 -5.09
C THR A 517 19.00 -15.76 -6.31
N PHE A 518 20.09 -15.02 -6.09
CA PHE A 518 20.82 -14.35 -7.16
C PHE A 518 21.75 -15.29 -7.92
N PHE A 519 22.48 -16.17 -7.22
CA PHE A 519 23.50 -17.04 -7.86
C PHE A 519 23.00 -18.47 -8.11
N CYS A 520 22.27 -19.10 -7.18
CA CYS A 520 21.94 -20.52 -7.30
C CYS A 520 20.70 -20.77 -8.18
N TYR A 521 19.63 -19.99 -8.01
CA TYR A 521 18.39 -20.16 -8.78
C TYR A 521 18.57 -20.15 -10.30
N PRO A 522 19.23 -19.15 -10.92
CA PRO A 522 19.33 -19.11 -12.38
C PRO A 522 20.08 -20.33 -12.94
N ILE A 523 21.11 -20.82 -12.25
CA ILE A 523 21.86 -22.03 -12.61
C ILE A 523 20.95 -23.26 -12.56
N ILE A 524 20.20 -23.43 -11.47
CA ILE A 524 19.30 -24.57 -11.30
C ILE A 524 18.20 -24.55 -12.37
N CYS A 525 17.61 -23.38 -12.64
CA CYS A 525 16.58 -23.22 -13.67
C CYS A 525 17.11 -23.59 -15.06
N TYR A 526 18.30 -23.12 -15.40
CA TYR A 526 18.93 -23.39 -16.68
C TYR A 526 19.23 -24.88 -16.87
N ASN A 527 19.79 -25.53 -15.84
CA ASN A 527 20.10 -26.96 -15.88
C ASN A 527 18.86 -27.86 -15.96
N ILE A 528 17.72 -27.41 -15.45
CA ILE A 528 16.43 -28.10 -15.60
C ILE A 528 15.85 -27.90 -17.02
N GLY A 529 16.45 -27.03 -17.83
CA GLY A 529 16.09 -26.76 -19.22
C GLY A 529 15.02 -25.69 -19.37
N ILE A 530 15.03 -24.68 -18.50
CA ILE A 530 14.26 -23.43 -18.67
C ILE A 530 15.12 -22.45 -19.49
N ALA A 531 14.51 -21.78 -20.46
CA ALA A 531 15.25 -20.85 -21.34
C ALA A 531 15.98 -19.74 -20.55
N SER A 532 17.09 -19.25 -21.09
CA SER A 532 18.05 -18.43 -20.35
C SER A 532 17.47 -17.14 -19.77
N GLN A 533 16.75 -16.37 -20.58
CA GLN A 533 16.11 -15.13 -20.14
C GLN A 533 15.06 -15.38 -19.04
N ARG A 534 14.38 -16.53 -19.09
CA ARG A 534 13.38 -16.94 -18.09
C ARG A 534 14.04 -17.43 -16.79
N SER A 535 15.16 -18.14 -16.90
CA SER A 535 15.98 -18.54 -15.75
C SER A 535 16.51 -17.32 -14.99
N ILE A 536 16.93 -16.25 -15.68
CA ILE A 536 17.27 -14.96 -15.05
C ILE A 536 16.04 -14.33 -14.38
N GLY A 537 14.85 -14.45 -14.99
CA GLY A 537 13.60 -13.95 -14.41
C GLY A 537 13.30 -14.50 -13.01
N PHE A 538 13.75 -15.72 -12.69
CA PHE A 538 13.57 -16.32 -11.35
C PHE A 538 14.34 -15.60 -10.24
N ILE A 539 15.40 -14.85 -10.56
CA ILE A 539 16.15 -14.04 -9.58
C ILE A 539 15.22 -13.05 -8.86
N GLY A 540 14.21 -12.54 -9.55
CA GLY A 540 13.25 -11.58 -9.00
C GLY A 540 12.02 -12.21 -8.33
N ARG A 541 11.90 -13.55 -8.29
CA ARG A 541 10.72 -14.27 -7.76
C ARG A 541 10.30 -13.83 -6.36
N SER A 542 11.27 -13.53 -5.51
CA SER A 542 11.06 -13.19 -4.09
C SER A 542 11.14 -11.67 -3.85
N VAL A 543 11.51 -10.90 -4.88
CA VAL A 543 11.62 -9.44 -4.80
C VAL A 543 10.25 -8.83 -5.07
N THR A 544 9.83 -7.87 -4.25
CA THR A 544 8.59 -7.10 -4.48
C THR A 544 8.58 -6.54 -5.90
N LEU A 545 7.45 -6.67 -6.59
CA LEU A 545 7.32 -6.37 -8.02
C LEU A 545 7.84 -4.98 -8.43
N ALA A 546 7.68 -3.98 -7.55
CA ALA A 546 8.22 -2.64 -7.74
C ALA A 546 9.75 -2.64 -7.88
N LEU A 547 10.46 -3.38 -7.04
CA LEU A 547 11.92 -3.52 -7.11
C LEU A 547 12.35 -4.62 -8.10
N GLY A 548 11.51 -5.61 -8.35
CA GLY A 548 11.79 -6.74 -9.23
C GLY A 548 11.87 -6.33 -10.70
N THR A 549 11.05 -5.38 -11.13
CA THR A 549 11.05 -4.88 -12.51
C THR A 549 12.41 -4.26 -12.90
N PRO A 550 12.94 -3.25 -12.19
CA PRO A 550 14.26 -2.69 -12.50
C PRO A 550 15.41 -3.68 -12.27
N LEU A 551 15.27 -4.63 -11.34
CA LEU A 551 16.22 -5.72 -11.13
C LEU A 551 16.37 -6.62 -12.37
N ILE A 552 15.26 -7.12 -12.90
CA ILE A 552 15.29 -8.06 -14.04
C ILE A 552 15.58 -7.34 -15.36
N ASP A 553 15.14 -6.09 -15.50
CA ASP A 553 15.51 -5.23 -16.63
C ASP A 553 17.03 -5.00 -16.67
N ALA A 554 17.66 -4.72 -15.53
CA ALA A 554 19.12 -4.57 -15.45
C ALA A 554 19.86 -5.85 -15.88
N LEU A 555 19.30 -7.04 -15.63
CA LEU A 555 19.88 -8.33 -16.02
C LEU A 555 19.50 -8.79 -17.44
N ASP A 556 18.64 -8.06 -18.14
CA ASP A 556 18.03 -8.44 -19.44
C ASP A 556 17.27 -9.79 -19.36
N GLY A 557 16.52 -10.02 -18.28
CA GLY A 557 15.70 -11.22 -18.06
C GLY A 557 14.21 -11.04 -18.38
N SER A 558 13.40 -12.08 -18.14
CA SER A 558 11.95 -12.05 -18.38
C SER A 558 11.20 -11.37 -17.22
N ILE A 559 10.83 -10.10 -17.40
CA ILE A 559 10.04 -9.31 -16.44
C ILE A 559 8.65 -9.94 -16.22
N SER A 560 8.01 -10.44 -17.28
CA SER A 560 6.67 -11.05 -17.20
C SER A 560 6.66 -12.32 -16.35
N LEU A 561 7.67 -13.20 -16.50
CA LEU A 561 7.77 -14.40 -15.69
C LEU A 561 8.05 -14.06 -14.22
N MET A 562 8.99 -13.13 -13.98
CA MET A 562 9.27 -12.62 -12.64
C MET A 562 7.99 -12.11 -11.98
N ALA A 563 7.21 -11.26 -12.67
CA ALA A 563 6.00 -10.67 -12.10
C ALA A 563 4.97 -11.72 -11.67
N VAL A 564 4.74 -12.73 -12.51
CA VAL A 564 3.84 -13.85 -12.20
C VAL A 564 4.34 -14.64 -11.00
N CYS A 565 5.62 -15.00 -10.98
CA CYS A 565 6.23 -15.71 -9.87
C CYS A 565 6.17 -14.91 -8.57
N THR A 566 6.45 -13.60 -8.59
CA THR A 566 6.40 -12.73 -7.41
C THR A 566 5.02 -12.65 -6.79
N ILE A 567 3.97 -12.44 -7.59
CA ILE A 567 2.60 -12.43 -7.05
C ILE A 567 2.22 -13.81 -6.51
N LEU A 568 2.57 -14.88 -7.23
CA LEU A 568 2.30 -16.23 -6.76
C LEU A 568 3.01 -16.50 -5.43
N SER A 569 4.26 -16.06 -5.24
CA SER A 569 4.97 -16.13 -3.96
C SER A 569 4.23 -15.40 -2.85
N GLY A 570 3.74 -14.19 -3.15
CA GLY A 570 2.93 -13.40 -2.22
C GLY A 570 1.66 -14.10 -1.77
N ILE A 571 0.89 -14.62 -2.73
CA ILE A 571 -0.34 -15.38 -2.47
C ILE A 571 -0.03 -16.67 -1.69
N CYS A 572 1.00 -17.41 -2.08
CA CYS A 572 1.46 -18.60 -1.37
C CYS A 572 1.86 -18.29 0.08
N GLY A 573 2.53 -17.16 0.33
CA GLY A 573 2.87 -16.68 1.67
C GLY A 573 1.65 -16.48 2.56
N VAL A 574 0.62 -15.82 2.04
CA VAL A 574 -0.63 -15.57 2.77
C VAL A 574 -1.41 -16.87 3.03
N LEU A 575 -1.40 -17.81 2.07
CA LEU A 575 -2.16 -19.06 2.17
C LEU A 575 -1.50 -20.13 3.04
N VAL A 576 -0.18 -20.28 2.91
CA VAL A 576 0.58 -21.41 3.46
C VAL A 576 1.51 -20.98 4.60
N GLY A 577 1.79 -19.68 4.77
CA GLY A 577 2.74 -19.15 5.75
C GLY A 577 2.49 -19.63 7.18
N ASP A 578 1.28 -19.47 7.70
CA ASP A 578 0.92 -19.91 9.06
C ASP A 578 1.05 -21.43 9.24
N THR A 579 0.73 -22.20 8.19
CA THR A 579 0.89 -23.65 8.18
C THR A 579 2.37 -24.04 8.23
N LEU A 580 3.22 -23.37 7.44
CA LEU A 580 4.66 -23.60 7.43
C LEU A 580 5.30 -23.25 8.77
N PHE A 581 4.93 -22.11 9.39
CA PHE A 581 5.45 -21.75 10.71
C PHE A 581 5.08 -22.77 11.77
N ARG A 582 3.85 -23.29 11.74
CA ARG A 582 3.42 -24.36 12.65
C ARG A 582 4.19 -25.65 12.42
N MET A 583 4.42 -26.03 11.16
CA MET A 583 5.20 -27.21 10.78
C MET A 583 6.66 -27.09 11.26
N LEU A 584 7.26 -25.90 11.11
CA LEU A 584 8.63 -25.59 11.51
C LEU A 584 8.77 -25.27 13.02
N ARG A 585 7.68 -25.39 13.79
CA ARG A 585 7.62 -25.13 15.24
C ARG A 585 8.07 -23.72 15.64
N VAL A 586 7.79 -22.71 14.81
CA VAL A 586 8.03 -21.30 15.14
C VAL A 586 6.94 -20.80 16.09
N SER A 587 7.34 -20.18 17.21
CA SER A 587 6.38 -19.59 18.14
C SER A 587 5.60 -18.44 17.49
N LYS A 588 4.35 -18.25 17.90
CA LYS A 588 3.53 -17.13 17.41
C LYS A 588 4.10 -15.77 17.82
N ASP A 589 4.74 -15.72 18.99
CA ASP A 589 5.32 -14.50 19.56
C ASP A 589 6.64 -14.09 18.88
N ASP A 590 7.21 -14.98 18.05
CA ASP A 590 8.41 -14.68 17.29
C ASP A 590 8.10 -13.87 16.03
N TYR A 591 7.82 -12.58 16.23
CA TYR A 591 7.50 -11.64 15.17
C TYR A 591 8.68 -11.37 14.22
N VAL A 592 9.94 -11.50 14.68
CA VAL A 592 11.12 -11.28 13.83
C VAL A 592 11.26 -12.41 12.81
N THR A 593 11.21 -13.66 13.25
CA THR A 593 11.31 -14.82 12.35
C THR A 593 10.13 -14.84 11.38
N ARG A 594 8.91 -14.64 11.89
CA ARG A 594 7.71 -14.64 11.06
C ARG A 594 7.73 -13.50 10.04
N GLY A 595 8.09 -12.30 10.49
CA GLY A 595 8.15 -11.11 9.65
C GLY A 595 9.20 -11.22 8.55
N VAL A 596 10.45 -11.49 8.93
CA VAL A 596 11.58 -11.52 7.99
C VAL A 596 11.44 -12.64 6.95
N SER A 597 11.11 -13.87 7.36
CA SER A 597 10.95 -14.99 6.42
C SER A 597 9.80 -14.76 5.43
N LEU A 598 8.66 -14.22 5.88
CA LEU A 598 7.57 -13.84 4.96
C LEU A 598 7.94 -12.64 4.08
N GLY A 599 8.64 -11.65 4.62
CA GLY A 599 9.10 -10.48 3.87
C GLY A 599 10.01 -10.90 2.72
N ILE A 600 11.08 -11.63 3.01
CA ILE A 600 12.05 -12.07 2.01
C ILE A 600 11.38 -12.93 0.93
N ASN A 601 10.53 -13.89 1.29
CA ASN A 601 9.97 -14.85 0.33
C ASN A 601 8.76 -14.35 -0.45
N CYS A 602 7.93 -13.50 0.17
CA CYS A 602 6.57 -13.23 -0.30
C CYS A 602 6.31 -11.73 -0.55
N GLY A 603 7.26 -10.87 -0.17
CA GLY A 603 7.19 -9.43 -0.37
C GLY A 603 5.98 -8.77 0.27
N ALA A 604 5.55 -7.65 -0.33
CA ALA A 604 4.53 -6.77 0.23
C ALA A 604 3.14 -7.41 0.42
N ILE A 605 2.78 -8.42 -0.38
CA ILE A 605 1.46 -9.09 -0.29
C ILE A 605 1.34 -9.83 1.04
N ALA A 606 2.40 -10.51 1.49
CA ALA A 606 2.38 -11.17 2.81
C ALA A 606 2.48 -10.16 3.96
N THR A 607 3.22 -9.06 3.78
CA THR A 607 3.27 -7.97 4.76
C THR A 607 1.88 -7.36 4.99
N ALA A 608 1.08 -7.20 3.94
CA ALA A 608 -0.31 -6.75 4.03
C ALA A 608 -1.19 -7.64 4.92
N HIS A 609 -0.98 -8.95 4.78
CA HIS A 609 -1.66 -9.91 5.62
C HIS A 609 -1.18 -9.81 7.08
N LEU A 610 0.13 -9.67 7.30
CA LEU A 610 0.70 -9.50 8.63
C LEU A 610 0.21 -8.24 9.33
N LEU A 611 -0.04 -7.12 8.64
CA LEU A 611 -0.56 -5.92 9.30
C LEU A 611 -1.89 -6.15 10.02
N ASN A 612 -2.69 -7.09 9.55
CA ASN A 612 -3.97 -7.44 10.16
C ASN A 612 -3.84 -8.52 11.27
N VAL A 613 -2.80 -9.34 11.21
CA VAL A 613 -2.64 -10.52 12.11
C VAL A 613 -1.60 -10.27 13.20
N ASP A 614 -0.49 -9.63 12.84
CA ASP A 614 0.65 -9.33 13.70
C ASP A 614 1.40 -8.08 13.17
N PRO A 615 1.03 -6.86 13.62
CA PRO A 615 1.63 -5.62 13.17
C PRO A 615 3.13 -5.52 13.42
N ARG A 616 3.66 -6.18 14.46
CA ARG A 616 5.10 -6.19 14.76
C ARG A 616 5.86 -7.06 13.76
N ALA A 617 5.29 -8.19 13.35
CA ALA A 617 5.86 -9.00 12.29
C ALA A 617 5.79 -8.28 10.94
N ALA A 618 4.73 -7.49 10.71
CA ALA A 618 4.58 -6.72 9.49
C ALA A 618 5.68 -5.66 9.30
N SER A 619 6.08 -4.94 10.36
CA SER A 619 7.18 -3.97 10.26
C SER A 619 8.51 -4.65 9.90
N MET A 620 8.82 -5.78 10.54
CA MET A 620 10.01 -6.59 10.22
C MET A 620 9.98 -7.15 8.80
N SER A 621 8.80 -7.57 8.34
CA SER A 621 8.56 -8.00 6.96
C SER A 621 8.81 -6.88 5.96
N SER A 622 8.29 -5.68 6.23
CA SER A 622 8.45 -4.51 5.37
C SER A 622 9.91 -4.09 5.21
N LEU A 623 10.67 -4.11 6.30
CA LEU A 623 12.10 -3.85 6.29
C LEU A 623 12.87 -4.94 5.53
N GLY A 624 12.57 -6.21 5.83
CA GLY A 624 13.25 -7.36 5.24
C GLY A 624 13.13 -7.39 3.72
N PHE A 625 11.91 -7.28 3.17
CA PHE A 625 11.73 -7.31 1.71
C PHE A 625 12.33 -6.07 1.02
N SER A 626 12.28 -4.90 1.68
CA SER A 626 12.79 -3.66 1.09
C SER A 626 14.31 -3.71 0.99
N ILE A 627 14.99 -4.17 2.04
CA ILE A 627 16.45 -4.34 2.05
C ILE A 627 16.87 -5.44 1.07
N PHE A 628 16.19 -6.60 1.11
CA PHE A 628 16.42 -7.70 0.18
C PHE A 628 16.34 -7.21 -1.27
N GLY A 629 15.24 -6.56 -1.66
CA GLY A 629 15.07 -6.05 -3.01
C GLY A 629 16.08 -4.96 -3.39
N THR A 630 16.40 -4.06 -2.46
CA THR A 630 17.38 -2.99 -2.69
C THR A 630 18.77 -3.55 -2.99
N ILE A 631 19.24 -4.51 -2.18
CA ILE A 631 20.57 -5.12 -2.39
C ILE A 631 20.59 -5.92 -3.69
N MET A 632 19.51 -6.65 -4.01
CA MET A 632 19.38 -7.38 -5.28
C MET A 632 19.51 -6.44 -6.48
N VAL A 633 18.83 -5.29 -6.47
CA VAL A 633 18.94 -4.28 -7.55
C VAL A 633 20.36 -3.71 -7.65
N ILE A 634 21.00 -3.41 -6.51
CA ILE A 634 22.39 -2.93 -6.49
C ILE A 634 23.30 -3.98 -7.13
N MET A 635 23.17 -5.26 -6.76
CA MET A 635 23.96 -6.34 -7.32
C MET A 635 23.77 -6.49 -8.83
N ALA A 636 22.53 -6.44 -9.31
CA ALA A 636 22.23 -6.52 -10.74
C ALA A 636 22.77 -5.34 -11.56
N SER A 637 22.98 -4.19 -10.92
CA SER A 637 23.53 -3.00 -11.56
C SER A 637 25.06 -3.04 -11.68
N ILE A 638 25.73 -3.98 -11.02
CA ILE A 638 27.18 -4.19 -11.13
C ILE A 638 27.45 -4.99 -12.41
N GLY A 639 28.10 -4.36 -13.40
CA GLY A 639 28.37 -4.98 -14.71
C GLY A 639 29.05 -6.35 -14.63
N ALA A 640 30.09 -6.49 -13.81
CA ALA A 640 30.79 -7.77 -13.64
C ALA A 640 29.89 -8.89 -13.09
N VAL A 641 28.98 -8.56 -12.18
CA VAL A 641 28.02 -9.52 -11.59
C VAL A 641 26.98 -9.92 -12.63
N LYS A 642 26.48 -8.95 -13.40
CA LYS A 642 25.57 -9.18 -14.52
C LYS A 642 26.18 -10.12 -15.57
N ASP A 643 27.40 -9.84 -16.02
CA ASP A 643 28.09 -10.63 -17.04
C ASP A 643 28.37 -12.06 -16.55
N LEU A 644 28.72 -12.21 -15.27
CA LEU A 644 28.89 -13.52 -14.63
C LEU A 644 27.61 -14.35 -14.68
N ILE A 645 26.47 -13.78 -14.25
CA ILE A 645 25.18 -14.49 -14.28
C ILE A 645 24.78 -14.86 -15.71
N LYS A 646 24.95 -13.95 -16.67
CA LYS A 646 24.65 -14.24 -18.07
C LYS A 646 25.48 -15.41 -18.60
N SER A 647 26.77 -15.43 -18.30
CA SER A 647 27.67 -16.51 -18.72
C SER A 647 27.22 -17.89 -18.20
N TRP A 648 26.70 -17.96 -16.98
CA TRP A 648 26.23 -19.21 -16.37
C TRP A 648 24.94 -19.76 -16.97
N VAL A 649 24.17 -18.90 -17.63
CA VAL A 649 22.89 -19.25 -18.27
C VAL A 649 23.06 -19.27 -19.81
N GLY A 650 24.30 -19.23 -20.31
CA GLY A 650 24.60 -19.34 -21.73
C GLY A 650 24.22 -18.11 -22.57
N LEU A 651 24.25 -16.91 -21.98
CA LEU A 651 23.98 -15.62 -22.63
C LEU A 651 25.23 -14.76 -22.81
#